data_AF-A0A941RWY6-F1
#
_entry.id   AF-A0A941RWY6-F1
#
_cell.length_a   1.000
_cell.length_b   1.000
_cell.length_c   1.000
_cell.angle_alpha   90.00
_cell.angle_beta   90.00
_cell.angle_gamma   90.00
#
_symmetry.space_group_name_H-M   'P 1'
#
loop_
_entity.id
_entity.type
_entity.pdbx_description
1 polymer ?
#
loop_
_entity_poly.entity_id
_entity_poly.type
_entity_poly.pdbx_seq_one_letter_code
_entity_poly.pdbx_strand_id
1 'polypeptide(L)'
;MQPIRQVGIPIDFAIAEMAAFPLASEFALRTAVTELRPDMSRSTGDLWQAAERVLLVQLPGFSVDEAVALRDKMWFGDSRTPSTLGAYLRRLAETFLEAQGTVAVPRYTLGGTDDLPTTARFAEARRRMRWLGFALPYDLLLAALHDGRHRPTSLELLTRTLERQLGDCGVAETHLHMGSGLDFPTLWVGAVNAISLPSVKPPRFASPGAQFEGGTDLAWWLLLASMARYLLGAFLGWRAAQHVTAPNHLSEFLLKFVPPRLMFCPVPGAFPLLVQGLDYLIGGRFSRQDHLLFARYQALYRHLAATQRRSARTLDDVQKSDPLSRVLAQDVAGGVTPEMAFVASGLRYLQQNADGQKRDELFSILFWQVVRARTLFYRHVVQRPMTPGLQWFTRFYARLRPARDVLSSGIQLESAARLGGIGYGLRSLEVRTSPSKLNRDLSQFLDTIDRIYQDRLLPVHDGGTGDRPFELGVVLHFTKDRGGGATQGRPQAHGKLGHADPCGNPTGYRFAKFYAEKRREATTFAWMLKHYPLSLQLLRGVDVCTDELGVPNWVFSPLLRHVRQAAVIGAKALRHRFGLTLPPLRTTIHAGEDFVHLQTGLRLIDEALDHLDLREGDRIGHGVALGIDPYDWASRAGRLPLTVETRLLDLVWEWEWYGRKINSPSAARPHALNYELSQLS
;
A
#
# COMPACT_ATOMS: atom_id res chain seq x y z
N MET A 1 4.46 -11.55 -33.58
CA MET A 1 4.71 -10.39 -32.71
C MET A 1 5.15 -10.91 -31.35
N GLN A 2 6.44 -10.84 -31.00
CA GLN A 2 6.84 -11.07 -29.61
C GLN A 2 6.51 -9.82 -28.79
N PRO A 3 5.95 -9.95 -27.58
CA PRO A 3 5.65 -8.80 -26.73
C PRO A 3 6.95 -8.08 -26.31
N ILE A 4 6.95 -6.76 -26.49
CA ILE A 4 8.08 -5.82 -26.29
C ILE A 4 8.60 -5.78 -24.84
N ARG A 5 7.82 -6.28 -23.88
CA ARG A 5 8.12 -6.29 -22.44
C ARG A 5 7.82 -7.67 -21.85
N GLN A 6 8.70 -8.65 -22.06
CA GLN A 6 8.63 -9.92 -21.35
C GLN A 6 9.11 -9.71 -19.91
N VAL A 7 8.19 -9.48 -18.99
CA VAL A 7 8.49 -9.66 -17.56
C VAL A 7 8.29 -11.15 -17.29
N GLY A 8 9.39 -11.87 -17.02
CA GLY A 8 9.31 -13.25 -16.57
C GLY A 8 8.50 -13.30 -15.28
N ILE A 9 7.42 -14.08 -15.26
CA ILE A 9 6.59 -14.22 -14.06
C ILE A 9 7.22 -15.31 -13.20
N PRO A 10 7.67 -15.00 -11.97
CA PRO A 10 8.35 -15.98 -11.14
C PRO A 10 7.37 -17.04 -10.63
N ILE A 11 7.82 -18.29 -10.52
CA ILE A 11 7.04 -19.39 -9.94
C ILE A 11 6.52 -19.06 -8.53
N ASP A 12 7.29 -18.32 -7.75
CA ASP A 12 6.91 -17.90 -6.39
C ASP A 12 5.64 -17.04 -6.37
N PHE A 13 5.37 -16.28 -7.44
CA PHE A 13 4.11 -15.57 -7.60
C PHE A 13 2.93 -16.54 -7.76
N ALA A 14 3.07 -17.53 -8.64
CA ALA A 14 2.03 -18.55 -8.85
C ALA A 14 1.74 -19.31 -7.55
N ILE A 15 2.81 -19.71 -6.83
CA ILE A 15 2.71 -20.37 -5.52
C ILE A 15 1.92 -19.50 -4.53
N ALA A 16 2.31 -18.23 -4.39
CA ALA A 16 1.67 -17.30 -3.47
C ALA A 16 0.18 -17.08 -3.79
N GLU A 17 -0.17 -16.90 -5.07
CA GLU A 17 -1.56 -16.69 -5.47
C GLU A 17 -2.41 -17.95 -5.31
N MET A 18 -1.88 -19.14 -5.62
CA MET A 18 -2.57 -20.41 -5.38
C MET A 18 -2.82 -20.63 -3.89
N ALA A 19 -1.81 -20.40 -3.05
CA ALA A 19 -1.90 -20.53 -1.60
C ALA A 19 -2.87 -19.51 -0.97
N ALA A 20 -2.93 -18.29 -1.49
CA ALA A 20 -3.83 -17.26 -0.97
C ALA A 20 -5.29 -17.46 -1.40
N PHE A 21 -5.56 -18.19 -2.48
CA PHE A 21 -6.87 -18.22 -3.14
C PHE A 21 -8.05 -18.63 -2.22
N PRO A 22 -7.95 -19.66 -1.35
CA PRO A 22 -9.03 -20.03 -0.43
C PRO A 22 -9.35 -18.96 0.64
N LEU A 23 -8.39 -18.07 0.90
CA LEU A 23 -8.42 -17.09 1.99
C LEU A 23 -8.66 -15.66 1.51
N ALA A 24 -8.30 -15.34 0.26
CA ALA A 24 -8.20 -13.96 -0.22
C ALA A 24 -8.73 -13.77 -1.66
N SER A 25 -9.77 -14.52 -2.03
CA SER A 25 -10.48 -14.37 -3.30
C SER A 25 -11.94 -13.96 -3.07
N GLU A 26 -12.48 -13.16 -4.00
CA GLU A 26 -13.92 -12.83 -4.01
C GLU A 26 -14.78 -14.10 -4.14
N PHE A 27 -14.27 -15.11 -4.85
CA PHE A 27 -14.99 -16.37 -5.01
C PHE A 27 -15.14 -17.10 -3.68
N ALA A 28 -14.07 -17.20 -2.88
CA ALA A 28 -14.13 -17.80 -1.55
C ALA A 28 -15.06 -17.02 -0.60
N LEU A 29 -15.15 -15.69 -0.76
CA LEU A 29 -16.12 -14.86 -0.04
C LEU A 29 -17.56 -15.20 -0.47
N ARG A 30 -17.83 -15.32 -1.78
CA ARG A 30 -19.18 -15.61 -2.31
C ARG A 30 -19.68 -17.01 -1.96
N THR A 31 -18.79 -17.98 -1.83
CA THR A 31 -19.13 -19.40 -1.58
C THR A 31 -18.96 -19.83 -0.13
N ALA A 32 -18.48 -18.94 0.74
CA ALA A 32 -18.35 -19.18 2.17
C ALA A 32 -17.61 -20.49 2.53
N VAL A 33 -16.57 -20.86 1.75
CA VAL A 33 -15.80 -22.09 1.96
C VAL A 33 -15.28 -22.17 3.39
N THR A 34 -15.35 -23.33 4.05
CA THR A 34 -14.82 -23.55 5.41
C THR A 34 -13.88 -24.75 5.50
N GLU A 35 -13.81 -25.56 4.45
CA GLU A 35 -12.95 -26.74 4.32
C GLU A 35 -12.52 -26.91 2.85
N LEU A 36 -11.37 -27.56 2.64
CA LEU A 36 -10.86 -27.97 1.34
C LEU A 36 -10.91 -29.50 1.26
N ARG A 37 -11.48 -30.03 0.17
CA ARG A 37 -11.66 -31.48 -0.02
C ARG A 37 -10.89 -31.98 -1.25
N PRO A 38 -9.98 -32.96 -1.10
CA PRO A 38 -9.23 -33.52 -2.22
C PRO A 38 -10.09 -34.20 -3.29
N ASP A 39 -11.30 -34.64 -2.94
CA ASP A 39 -12.29 -35.21 -3.87
C ASP A 39 -12.99 -34.15 -4.75
N MET A 40 -12.62 -32.88 -4.63
CA MET A 40 -13.19 -31.73 -5.34
C MET A 40 -14.70 -31.52 -5.11
N SER A 41 -15.29 -32.19 -4.12
CA SER A 41 -16.71 -32.07 -3.82
C SER A 41 -17.05 -30.75 -3.10
N ARG A 42 -18.36 -30.48 -2.98
CA ARG A 42 -18.90 -29.23 -2.41
C ARG A 42 -18.31 -28.03 -3.15
N SER A 43 -17.98 -26.96 -2.43
CA SER A 43 -17.44 -25.73 -2.98
C SER A 43 -15.97 -25.80 -3.40
N THR A 44 -15.26 -26.92 -3.15
CA THR A 44 -13.83 -27.03 -3.52
C THR A 44 -13.64 -27.07 -5.04
N GLY A 45 -14.52 -27.77 -5.77
CA GLY A 45 -14.54 -27.82 -7.22
C GLY A 45 -14.72 -26.44 -7.85
N ASP A 46 -15.75 -25.71 -7.41
CA ASP A 46 -16.01 -24.37 -7.94
C ASP A 46 -14.91 -23.37 -7.56
N LEU A 47 -14.33 -23.50 -6.36
CA LEU A 47 -13.18 -22.71 -5.93
C LEU A 47 -11.98 -22.93 -6.85
N TRP A 48 -11.72 -24.18 -7.26
CA TRP A 48 -10.67 -24.52 -8.21
C TRP A 48 -10.94 -23.93 -9.59
N GLN A 49 -12.14 -24.09 -10.15
CA GLN A 49 -12.49 -23.52 -11.46
C GLN A 49 -12.28 -21.99 -11.47
N ALA A 50 -12.60 -21.32 -10.37
CA ALA A 50 -12.34 -19.90 -10.21
C ALA A 50 -10.84 -19.57 -10.13
N ALA A 51 -10.05 -20.38 -9.41
CA ALA A 51 -8.60 -20.23 -9.29
C ALA A 51 -7.91 -20.41 -10.63
N GLU A 52 -8.22 -21.50 -11.33
CA GLU A 52 -7.73 -21.83 -12.67
C GLU A 52 -7.93 -20.66 -13.63
N ARG A 53 -9.17 -20.15 -13.74
CA ARG A 53 -9.49 -19.02 -14.62
C ARG A 53 -8.70 -17.77 -14.30
N VAL A 54 -8.50 -17.46 -13.01
CA VAL A 54 -7.79 -16.23 -12.60
C VAL A 54 -6.28 -16.37 -12.82
N LEU A 55 -5.71 -17.53 -12.46
CA LEU A 55 -4.27 -17.77 -12.50
C LEU A 55 -3.77 -17.92 -13.94
N LEU A 56 -4.44 -18.72 -14.78
CA LEU A 56 -3.97 -18.97 -16.15
C LEU A 56 -4.06 -17.73 -17.04
N VAL A 57 -5.01 -16.81 -16.79
CA VAL A 57 -5.05 -15.50 -17.45
C VAL A 57 -3.83 -14.64 -17.09
N GLN A 58 -3.33 -14.77 -15.86
CA GLN A 58 -2.15 -14.05 -15.39
C GLN A 58 -0.84 -14.76 -15.76
N LEU A 59 -0.89 -16.05 -16.08
CA LEU A 59 0.27 -16.90 -16.35
C LEU A 59 0.11 -17.59 -17.73
N PRO A 60 0.21 -16.86 -18.85
CA PRO A 60 -0.02 -17.42 -20.18
C PRO A 60 0.99 -18.50 -20.60
N GLY A 61 2.08 -18.68 -19.85
CA GLY A 61 3.08 -19.74 -20.06
C GLY A 61 2.90 -20.97 -19.16
N PHE A 62 1.86 -21.02 -18.32
CA PHE A 62 1.56 -22.15 -17.44
C PHE A 62 0.54 -23.09 -18.08
N SER A 63 0.81 -24.40 -18.02
CA SER A 63 -0.16 -25.42 -18.38
C SER A 63 -1.19 -25.64 -17.25
N VAL A 64 -2.33 -26.24 -17.60
CA VAL A 64 -3.34 -26.67 -16.62
C VAL A 64 -2.75 -27.70 -15.66
N ASP A 65 -1.96 -28.64 -16.15
CA ASP A 65 -1.36 -29.70 -15.31
C ASP A 65 -0.37 -29.14 -14.28
N GLU A 66 0.42 -28.13 -14.64
CA GLU A 66 1.29 -27.43 -13.70
C GLU A 66 0.47 -26.68 -12.63
N ALA A 67 -0.65 -26.06 -13.02
CA ALA A 67 -1.54 -25.41 -12.08
C ALA A 67 -2.21 -26.42 -11.13
N VAL A 68 -2.60 -27.61 -11.62
CA VAL A 68 -3.14 -28.71 -10.81
C VAL A 68 -2.10 -29.23 -9.83
N ALA A 69 -0.87 -29.49 -10.28
CA ALA A 69 0.22 -29.94 -9.40
C ALA A 69 0.50 -28.91 -8.29
N LEU A 70 0.47 -27.61 -8.65
CA LEU A 70 0.64 -26.54 -7.68
C LEU A 70 -0.53 -26.45 -6.68
N ARG A 71 -1.77 -26.58 -7.16
CA ARG A 71 -2.98 -26.66 -6.32
C ARG A 71 -2.83 -27.79 -5.33
N ASP A 72 -2.49 -28.99 -5.78
CA ASP A 72 -2.43 -30.16 -4.90
C ASP A 72 -1.40 -29.98 -3.80
N LYS A 73 -0.21 -29.50 -4.17
CA LYS A 73 0.85 -29.18 -3.22
C LYS A 73 0.43 -28.13 -2.19
N MET A 74 -0.24 -27.06 -2.61
CA MET A 74 -0.60 -25.94 -1.73
C MET A 74 -1.86 -26.24 -0.91
N TRP A 75 -2.94 -26.71 -1.54
CA TRP A 75 -4.27 -26.89 -0.94
C TRP A 75 -4.39 -28.17 -0.13
N PHE A 76 -3.69 -29.23 -0.52
CA PHE A 76 -3.84 -30.54 0.11
C PHE A 76 -2.53 -31.05 0.73
N GLY A 77 -1.37 -30.65 0.20
CA GLY A 77 -0.09 -31.23 0.60
C GLY A 77 -0.11 -32.74 0.33
N ASP A 78 0.34 -33.54 1.30
CA ASP A 78 0.26 -35.01 1.21
C ASP A 78 -1.07 -35.59 1.71
N SER A 79 -1.99 -34.74 2.20
CA SER A 79 -3.25 -35.20 2.80
C SER A 79 -4.26 -35.61 1.73
N ARG A 80 -4.88 -36.78 1.94
CA ARG A 80 -6.02 -37.27 1.13
C ARG A 80 -7.38 -37.08 1.81
N THR A 81 -7.41 -36.46 2.99
CA THR A 81 -8.64 -36.23 3.75
C THR A 81 -9.07 -34.75 3.70
N PRO A 82 -10.37 -34.44 3.89
CA PRO A 82 -10.84 -33.08 4.04
C PRO A 82 -10.07 -32.31 5.12
N SER A 83 -9.64 -31.10 4.80
CA SER A 83 -8.95 -30.19 5.73
C SER A 83 -9.83 -28.99 6.03
N THR A 84 -10.06 -28.70 7.31
CA THR A 84 -10.67 -27.41 7.67
C THR A 84 -9.74 -26.26 7.24
N LEU A 85 -10.30 -25.07 7.03
CA LEU A 85 -9.46 -23.90 6.72
C LEU A 85 -8.51 -23.51 7.85
N GLY A 86 -8.80 -23.90 9.10
CA GLY A 86 -7.91 -23.69 10.22
C GLY A 86 -6.66 -24.57 10.12
N ALA A 87 -6.85 -25.86 9.81
CA ALA A 87 -5.74 -26.78 9.55
C ALA A 87 -4.95 -26.37 8.29
N TYR A 88 -5.66 -25.92 7.25
CA TYR A 88 -5.04 -25.37 6.03
C TYR A 88 -4.13 -24.18 6.34
N LEU A 89 -4.63 -23.17 7.05
CA LEU A 89 -3.86 -21.96 7.37
C LEU A 89 -2.65 -22.28 8.26
N ARG A 90 -2.78 -23.20 9.22
CA ARG A 90 -1.66 -23.65 10.05
C ARG A 90 -0.58 -24.32 9.20
N ARG A 91 -0.95 -25.28 8.35
CA ARG A 91 0.00 -25.94 7.43
C ARG A 91 0.65 -24.93 6.49
N LEU A 92 -0.12 -23.97 5.99
CA LEU A 92 0.41 -22.89 5.15
C LEU A 92 1.44 -22.06 5.92
N ALA A 93 1.16 -21.67 7.16
CA ALA A 93 2.13 -20.96 8.00
C ALA A 93 3.41 -21.79 8.21
N GLU A 94 3.29 -23.07 8.57
CA GLU A 94 4.43 -23.98 8.81
C GLU A 94 5.24 -24.33 7.55
N THR A 95 4.62 -24.16 6.37
CA THR A 95 5.29 -24.33 5.06
C THR A 95 6.26 -23.19 4.82
N PHE A 96 5.89 -21.95 5.17
CA PHE A 96 6.67 -20.74 4.87
C PHE A 96 7.45 -20.18 6.05
N LEU A 97 7.09 -20.56 7.28
CA LEU A 97 7.64 -20.01 8.51
C LEU A 97 8.01 -21.12 9.50
N GLU A 98 8.97 -20.80 10.35
CA GLU A 98 9.36 -21.57 11.52
C GLU A 98 9.31 -20.65 12.75
N ALA A 99 8.72 -21.14 13.85
CA ALA A 99 8.65 -20.41 15.10
C ALA A 99 9.93 -20.58 15.92
N GLN A 100 10.49 -19.47 16.38
CA GLN A 100 11.65 -19.41 17.28
C GLN A 100 11.26 -18.55 18.50
N GLY A 101 10.47 -19.12 19.40
CA GLY A 101 9.91 -18.40 20.55
C GLY A 101 8.87 -17.36 20.13
N THR A 102 9.16 -16.07 20.39
CA THR A 102 8.28 -14.94 20.04
C THR A 102 8.52 -14.37 18.64
N VAL A 103 9.47 -14.94 17.89
CA VAL A 103 9.84 -14.52 16.53
C VAL A 103 9.59 -15.68 15.57
N ALA A 104 9.18 -15.38 14.34
CA ALA A 104 9.14 -16.34 13.25
C ALA A 104 10.21 -16.01 12.21
N VAL A 105 10.77 -17.04 11.58
CA VAL A 105 11.76 -16.91 10.50
C VAL A 105 11.25 -17.61 9.22
N PRO A 106 11.58 -17.11 8.02
CA PRO A 106 11.26 -17.79 6.77
C PRO A 106 11.87 -19.18 6.67
N ARG A 107 11.05 -20.18 6.34
CA ARG A 107 11.44 -21.59 6.24
C ARG A 107 11.68 -22.00 4.80
N TYR A 108 12.74 -22.78 4.58
CA TYR A 108 13.04 -23.39 3.29
C TYR A 108 12.47 -24.82 3.23
N THR A 109 11.27 -25.00 2.67
CA THR A 109 10.61 -26.33 2.56
C THR A 109 10.33 -26.78 1.12
N LEU A 110 10.23 -25.84 0.18
CA LEU A 110 9.68 -26.10 -1.16
C LEU A 110 10.72 -26.32 -2.27
N GLY A 111 12.00 -26.46 -1.96
CA GLY A 111 13.06 -26.76 -2.93
C GLY A 111 13.67 -28.15 -2.68
N GLY A 112 13.66 -29.00 -3.71
CA GLY A 112 14.35 -30.29 -3.64
C GLY A 112 15.86 -30.12 -3.48
N THR A 113 16.47 -31.12 -2.83
CA THR A 113 17.90 -31.28 -2.46
C THR A 113 18.44 -30.27 -1.43
N ASP A 114 18.99 -30.81 -0.34
CA ASP A 114 19.72 -30.11 0.73
C ASP A 114 21.10 -29.57 0.29
N ASP A 115 21.41 -29.64 -1.02
CA ASP A 115 22.73 -29.34 -1.60
C ASP A 115 23.06 -27.84 -1.65
N LEU A 116 22.11 -26.96 -1.30
CA LEU A 116 22.33 -25.52 -1.26
C LEU A 116 22.95 -25.07 0.08
N PRO A 117 23.98 -24.19 0.06
CA PRO A 117 24.49 -23.55 1.26
C PRO A 117 23.38 -22.86 2.06
N THR A 118 23.48 -22.87 3.39
CA THR A 118 22.47 -22.32 4.31
C THR A 118 22.10 -20.86 4.00
N THR A 119 23.05 -20.03 3.57
CA THR A 119 22.82 -18.64 3.17
C THR A 119 21.93 -18.51 1.93
N ALA A 120 22.13 -19.38 0.93
CA ALA A 120 21.31 -19.43 -0.28
C ALA A 120 19.88 -19.90 0.03
N ARG A 121 19.73 -20.91 0.90
CA ARG A 121 18.41 -21.39 1.37
C ARG A 121 17.63 -20.28 2.08
N PHE A 122 18.29 -19.49 2.94
CA PHE A 122 17.64 -18.37 3.63
C PHE A 122 17.23 -17.25 2.67
N ALA A 123 18.05 -16.93 1.67
CA ALA A 123 17.69 -15.94 0.65
C ALA A 123 16.46 -16.38 -0.17
N GLU A 124 16.41 -17.65 -0.56
CA GLU A 124 15.30 -18.27 -1.30
C GLU A 124 14.01 -18.30 -0.46
N ALA A 125 14.08 -18.69 0.81
CA ALA A 125 12.96 -18.66 1.74
C ALA A 125 12.40 -17.24 1.92
N ARG A 126 13.26 -16.23 2.06
CA ARG A 126 12.85 -14.82 2.13
C ARG A 126 12.17 -14.34 0.87
N ARG A 127 12.69 -14.71 -0.31
CA ARG A 127 12.07 -14.34 -1.59
C ARG A 127 10.66 -14.91 -1.70
N ARG A 128 10.46 -16.19 -1.36
CA ARG A 128 9.15 -16.85 -1.31
C ARG A 128 8.21 -16.19 -0.31
N MET A 129 8.71 -15.91 0.90
CA MET A 129 7.95 -15.22 1.92
C MET A 129 7.52 -13.83 1.46
N ARG A 130 8.39 -13.11 0.75
CA ARG A 130 8.06 -11.79 0.19
C ARG A 130 6.93 -11.87 -0.85
N TRP A 131 6.94 -12.88 -1.72
CA TRP A 131 5.84 -13.10 -2.67
C TRP A 131 4.53 -13.45 -1.99
N LEU A 132 4.57 -14.33 -0.98
CA LEU A 132 3.39 -14.62 -0.15
C LEU A 132 2.90 -13.36 0.58
N GLY A 133 3.83 -12.52 1.04
CA GLY A 133 3.56 -11.22 1.66
C GLY A 133 2.88 -10.22 0.73
N PHE A 134 2.94 -10.35 -0.59
CA PHE A 134 2.11 -9.54 -1.49
C PHE A 134 0.67 -10.06 -1.59
N ALA A 135 0.44 -11.33 -1.25
CA ALA A 135 -0.85 -11.99 -1.39
C ALA A 135 -1.64 -12.06 -0.08
N LEU A 136 -0.96 -12.25 1.06
CA LEU A 136 -1.54 -12.37 2.40
C LEU A 136 -0.76 -11.53 3.43
N PRO A 137 -1.44 -11.00 4.45
CA PRO A 137 -0.77 -10.28 5.53
C PRO A 137 -0.01 -11.24 6.45
N TYR A 138 1.21 -10.87 6.85
CA TYR A 138 2.07 -11.72 7.67
C TYR A 138 1.46 -12.07 9.03
N ASP A 139 0.74 -11.12 9.64
CA ASP A 139 0.12 -11.32 10.95
C ASP A 139 -0.96 -12.42 10.97
N LEU A 140 -1.59 -12.73 9.83
CA LEU A 140 -2.50 -13.86 9.67
C LEU A 140 -1.75 -15.20 9.79
N LEU A 141 -0.56 -15.29 9.20
CA LEU A 141 0.28 -16.49 9.27
C LEU A 141 0.88 -16.64 10.68
N LEU A 142 1.38 -15.55 11.27
CA LEU A 142 1.90 -15.53 12.63
C LEU A 142 0.84 -15.95 13.66
N ALA A 143 -0.41 -15.50 13.51
CA ALA A 143 -1.51 -15.87 14.39
C ALA A 143 -1.88 -17.37 14.32
N ALA A 144 -1.60 -18.03 13.18
CA ALA A 144 -1.84 -19.45 13.00
C ALA A 144 -0.68 -20.35 13.46
N LEU A 145 0.53 -19.77 13.57
CA LEU A 145 1.74 -20.47 13.96
C LEU A 145 1.84 -20.61 15.48
N HIS A 146 2.22 -21.80 15.97
CA HIS A 146 2.54 -22.02 17.38
C HIS A 146 3.60 -23.11 17.52
N ASP A 147 4.52 -22.98 18.49
CA ASP A 147 5.52 -24.03 18.81
C ASP A 147 5.04 -24.97 19.94
N GLY A 148 3.78 -24.82 20.37
CA GLY A 148 3.20 -25.55 21.50
C GLY A 148 3.38 -24.86 22.87
N ARG A 149 4.21 -23.81 22.97
CA ARG A 149 4.43 -23.03 24.20
C ARG A 149 4.28 -21.51 24.01
N HIS A 150 4.75 -20.98 22.88
CA HIS A 150 4.77 -19.57 22.53
C HIS A 150 4.15 -19.35 21.15
N ARG A 151 3.68 -18.12 20.94
CA ARG A 151 3.19 -17.64 19.65
C ARG A 151 4.13 -16.55 19.15
N PRO A 152 4.65 -16.66 17.92
CA PRO A 152 5.38 -15.58 17.30
C PRO A 152 4.53 -14.32 17.13
N THR A 153 5.08 -13.17 17.52
CA THR A 153 4.45 -11.85 17.39
C THR A 153 5.09 -11.00 16.31
N SER A 154 6.25 -11.43 15.79
CA SER A 154 7.03 -10.72 14.79
C SER A 154 7.67 -11.68 13.78
N LEU A 155 8.07 -11.13 12.63
CA LEU A 155 8.73 -11.86 11.54
C LEU A 155 10.12 -11.25 11.31
N GLU A 156 11.17 -12.06 11.45
CA GLU A 156 12.54 -11.66 11.17
C GLU A 156 12.87 -11.93 9.69
N LEU A 157 13.04 -10.85 8.91
CA LEU A 157 13.37 -10.91 7.48
C LEU A 157 14.86 -10.64 7.21
N LEU A 158 15.59 -10.11 8.18
CA LEU A 158 17.03 -9.86 8.06
C LEU A 158 17.79 -11.00 8.73
N THR A 159 19.03 -11.23 8.29
CA THR A 159 19.93 -12.09 9.07
C THR A 159 20.50 -11.24 10.20
N ARG A 160 20.76 -11.83 11.38
CA ARG A 160 21.44 -11.13 12.49
C ARG A 160 22.75 -10.45 12.10
N THR A 161 23.51 -11.04 11.18
CA THR A 161 24.74 -10.44 10.64
C THR A 161 24.45 -9.15 9.88
N LEU A 162 23.44 -9.17 9.01
CA LEU A 162 23.04 -7.99 8.25
C LEU A 162 22.44 -6.93 9.18
N GLU A 163 21.58 -7.32 10.13
CA GLU A 163 21.01 -6.41 11.12
C GLU A 163 22.11 -5.70 11.93
N ARG A 164 23.10 -6.45 12.43
CA ARG A 164 24.26 -5.86 13.12
C ARG A 164 25.05 -4.92 12.22
N GLN A 165 25.31 -5.31 10.97
CA GLN A 165 26.02 -4.46 10.02
C GLN A 165 25.25 -3.16 9.72
N LEU A 166 23.93 -3.22 9.57
CA LEU A 166 23.10 -2.02 9.37
C LEU A 166 23.04 -1.15 10.64
N GLY A 167 23.05 -1.77 11.82
CA GLY A 167 23.17 -1.09 13.12
C GLY A 167 24.49 -0.34 13.27
N ASP A 168 25.61 -1.02 13.00
CA ASP A 168 26.97 -0.50 13.16
C ASP A 168 27.30 0.57 12.11
N CYS A 169 27.03 0.30 10.82
CA CYS A 169 27.31 1.25 9.73
C CYS A 169 26.30 2.40 9.67
N GLY A 170 25.08 2.16 10.14
CA GLY A 170 23.95 3.05 9.95
C GLY A 170 23.36 2.99 8.53
N VAL A 171 22.07 3.32 8.43
CA VAL A 171 21.34 3.40 7.15
C VAL A 171 20.61 4.74 7.01
N ALA A 172 20.46 5.17 5.76
CA ALA A 172 19.71 6.35 5.39
C ALA A 172 18.49 5.94 4.55
N GLU A 173 17.29 6.29 5.02
CA GLU A 173 16.08 6.22 4.19
C GLU A 173 15.96 7.52 3.40
N THR A 174 16.33 7.47 2.13
CA THR A 174 16.47 8.67 1.28
C THR A 174 15.23 9.02 0.45
N HIS A 175 14.19 8.18 0.46
CA HIS A 175 12.96 8.42 -0.29
C HIS A 175 11.80 7.63 0.29
N LEU A 176 11.08 8.22 1.25
CA LEU A 176 9.85 7.62 1.77
C LEU A 176 8.63 8.53 1.59
N HIS A 177 7.62 8.07 0.85
CA HIS A 177 6.31 8.71 0.85
C HIS A 177 5.63 8.52 2.20
N MET A 178 5.52 9.59 2.99
CA MET A 178 5.04 9.52 4.37
C MET A 178 3.65 8.88 4.45
N GLY A 179 2.79 9.19 3.49
CA GLY A 179 1.43 8.67 3.42
C GLY A 179 1.32 7.18 3.04
N SER A 180 2.42 6.50 2.74
CA SER A 180 2.49 5.04 2.57
C SER A 180 3.44 4.36 3.55
N GLY A 181 4.11 5.12 4.42
CA GLY A 181 4.97 4.60 5.49
C GLY A 181 4.16 4.07 6.67
N LEU A 182 3.18 3.19 6.43
CA LEU A 182 2.33 2.59 7.44
C LEU A 182 2.40 1.06 7.36
N ASP A 183 2.48 0.40 8.50
CA ASP A 183 2.28 -1.04 8.56
C ASP A 183 0.79 -1.40 8.33
N PHE A 184 0.56 -2.63 7.85
CA PHE A 184 -0.81 -3.06 7.58
C PHE A 184 -1.69 -3.15 8.83
N PRO A 185 -1.22 -3.64 10.00
CA PRO A 185 -2.05 -3.63 11.21
C PRO A 185 -2.57 -2.24 11.59
N THR A 186 -1.73 -1.20 11.53
CA THR A 186 -2.11 0.20 11.81
C THR A 186 -3.11 0.69 10.77
N LEU A 187 -2.88 0.42 9.49
CA LEU A 187 -3.81 0.78 8.42
C LEU A 187 -5.16 0.06 8.56
N TRP A 188 -5.16 -1.20 8.99
CA TRP A 188 -6.36 -2.00 9.22
C TRP A 188 -7.23 -1.39 10.32
N VAL A 189 -6.64 -1.00 11.45
CA VAL A 189 -7.38 -0.30 12.51
C VAL A 189 -7.92 1.04 11.99
N GLY A 190 -7.13 1.76 11.18
CA GLY A 190 -7.59 2.95 10.46
C GLY A 190 -8.82 2.69 9.60
N ALA A 191 -8.85 1.59 8.83
CA ALA A 191 -9.98 1.20 7.98
C ALA A 191 -11.24 0.86 8.80
N VAL A 192 -11.09 0.07 9.86
CA VAL A 192 -12.17 -0.35 10.77
C VAL A 192 -12.79 0.85 11.50
N ASN A 193 -11.99 1.86 11.84
CA ASN A 193 -12.49 3.11 12.43
C ASN A 193 -13.08 4.05 11.37
N ALA A 194 -12.49 4.12 10.18
CA ALA A 194 -12.99 4.97 9.10
C ALA A 194 -14.37 4.52 8.61
N ILE A 195 -14.61 3.21 8.50
CA ILE A 195 -15.86 2.69 7.92
C ILE A 195 -17.10 3.03 8.76
N SER A 196 -16.92 3.32 10.05
CA SER A 196 -18.00 3.74 10.95
C SER A 196 -18.44 5.20 10.75
N LEU A 197 -17.65 6.01 10.04
CA LEU A 197 -17.87 7.44 9.90
C LEU A 197 -18.99 7.75 8.90
N PRO A 198 -19.98 8.61 9.25
CA PRO A 198 -21.09 8.96 8.34
C PRO A 198 -20.67 9.60 7.00
N SER A 199 -19.46 10.17 6.95
CA SER A 199 -18.84 10.75 5.76
C SER A 199 -18.35 9.70 4.77
N VAL A 200 -18.09 8.47 5.23
CA VAL A 200 -17.76 7.35 4.35
C VAL A 200 -19.03 6.86 3.68
N LYS A 201 -18.97 6.66 2.37
CA LYS A 201 -20.03 6.15 1.51
C LYS A 201 -19.56 4.88 0.81
N PRO A 202 -20.46 4.04 0.26
CA PRO A 202 -20.07 2.80 -0.43
C PRO A 202 -18.90 2.94 -1.42
N PRO A 203 -18.88 3.92 -2.35
CA PRO A 203 -17.80 4.04 -3.33
C PRO A 203 -16.52 4.68 -2.76
N ARG A 204 -16.37 4.85 -1.44
CA ARG A 204 -15.19 5.52 -0.84
C ARG A 204 -13.88 4.81 -1.16
N PHE A 205 -13.91 3.49 -1.34
CA PHE A 205 -12.77 2.65 -1.71
C PHE A 205 -12.75 2.35 -3.23
N ALA A 206 -13.56 3.04 -4.03
CA ALA A 206 -13.57 2.82 -5.46
C ALA A 206 -12.23 3.25 -6.09
N SER A 207 -11.65 2.36 -6.90
CA SER A 207 -10.40 2.57 -7.60
C SER A 207 -10.36 1.68 -8.85
N PRO A 208 -9.90 2.20 -10.01
CA PRO A 208 -9.80 1.38 -11.23
C PRO A 208 -8.98 0.12 -11.00
N GLY A 209 -9.46 -1.00 -11.53
CA GLY A 209 -8.83 -2.32 -11.38
C GLY A 209 -8.80 -2.87 -9.95
N ALA A 210 -9.56 -2.28 -9.01
CA ALA A 210 -9.78 -2.90 -7.72
C ALA A 210 -10.82 -4.04 -7.84
N GLN A 211 -10.68 -5.03 -6.97
CA GLN A 211 -11.70 -6.05 -6.70
C GLN A 211 -13.02 -5.41 -6.23
N PHE A 212 -14.11 -6.19 -6.20
CA PHE A 212 -15.44 -5.71 -5.84
C PHE A 212 -15.92 -4.58 -6.75
N GLU A 213 -15.90 -4.86 -8.06
CA GLU A 213 -16.49 -3.99 -9.08
C GLU A 213 -15.80 -2.62 -9.13
N GLY A 214 -14.47 -2.64 -9.11
CA GLY A 214 -13.67 -1.41 -9.01
C GLY A 214 -13.72 -0.79 -7.62
N GLY A 215 -13.90 -1.59 -6.57
CA GLY A 215 -13.86 -1.19 -5.16
C GLY A 215 -15.14 -0.53 -4.64
N THR A 216 -16.22 -0.49 -5.42
CA THR A 216 -17.48 0.17 -5.02
C THR A 216 -18.19 -0.55 -3.88
N ASP A 217 -18.02 -1.87 -3.82
CA ASP A 217 -18.74 -2.72 -2.87
C ASP A 217 -17.84 -3.09 -1.67
N LEU A 218 -16.56 -2.69 -1.69
CA LEU A 218 -15.59 -3.02 -0.64
C LEU A 218 -15.95 -2.38 0.71
N ALA A 219 -16.42 -1.13 0.71
CA ALA A 219 -16.86 -0.46 1.93
C ALA A 219 -18.01 -1.22 2.62
N TRP A 220 -18.94 -1.75 1.82
CA TRP A 220 -20.07 -2.53 2.33
C TRP A 220 -19.58 -3.80 3.02
N TRP A 221 -18.74 -4.59 2.36
CA TRP A 221 -18.15 -5.79 2.93
C TRP A 221 -17.33 -5.51 4.19
N LEU A 222 -16.54 -4.44 4.20
CA LEU A 222 -15.77 -4.03 5.37
C LEU A 222 -16.65 -3.65 6.56
N LEU A 223 -17.78 -2.98 6.33
CA LEU A 223 -18.71 -2.62 7.39
C LEU A 223 -19.38 -3.86 8.00
N LEU A 224 -19.88 -4.77 7.15
CA LEU A 224 -20.48 -6.01 7.60
C LEU A 224 -19.46 -6.88 8.36
N ALA A 225 -18.27 -7.06 7.77
CA ALA A 225 -17.20 -7.82 8.39
C ALA A 225 -16.74 -7.19 9.71
N SER A 226 -16.72 -5.87 9.85
CA SER A 226 -16.34 -5.20 11.10
C SER A 226 -17.35 -5.47 12.24
N MET A 227 -18.65 -5.50 11.92
CA MET A 227 -19.68 -5.90 12.89
C MET A 227 -19.55 -7.36 13.30
N ALA A 228 -19.42 -8.27 12.32
CA ALA A 228 -19.23 -9.70 12.59
C ALA A 228 -17.96 -9.94 13.41
N ARG A 229 -16.84 -9.29 13.04
CA ARG A 229 -15.56 -9.32 13.75
C ARG A 229 -15.72 -8.95 15.21
N TYR A 230 -16.40 -7.83 15.50
CA TYR A 230 -16.64 -7.41 16.88
C TYR A 230 -17.50 -8.41 17.67
N LEU A 231 -18.56 -8.95 17.09
CA LEU A 231 -19.43 -9.94 17.74
C LEU A 231 -18.70 -11.26 18.02
N LEU A 232 -17.92 -11.75 17.06
CA LEU A 232 -17.08 -12.93 17.22
C LEU A 232 -16.03 -12.71 18.32
N GLY A 233 -15.36 -11.55 18.33
CA GLY A 233 -14.41 -11.19 19.39
C GLY A 233 -15.08 -11.09 20.76
N ALA A 234 -16.27 -10.50 20.86
CA ALA A 234 -17.04 -10.44 22.10
C ALA A 234 -17.46 -11.82 22.61
N PHE A 235 -17.87 -12.72 21.72
CA PHE A 235 -18.18 -14.11 22.05
C PHE A 235 -16.94 -14.86 22.58
N LEU A 236 -15.81 -14.74 21.90
CA LEU A 236 -14.53 -15.35 22.32
C LEU A 236 -14.08 -14.82 23.68
N GLY A 237 -14.12 -13.50 23.89
CA GLY A 237 -13.77 -12.87 25.16
C GLY A 237 -14.69 -13.30 26.31
N TRP A 238 -15.99 -13.43 26.05
CA TRP A 238 -16.96 -13.92 27.05
C TRP A 238 -16.66 -15.36 27.47
N ARG A 239 -16.33 -16.24 26.52
CA ARG A 239 -15.93 -17.62 26.81
C ARG A 239 -14.62 -17.69 27.59
N ALA A 240 -13.65 -16.85 27.26
CA ALA A 240 -12.36 -16.79 27.95
C ALA A 240 -12.51 -16.37 29.42
N ALA A 241 -13.47 -15.51 29.74
CA ALA A 241 -13.77 -15.08 31.10
C ALA A 241 -14.42 -16.16 32.01
N GLN A 242 -14.60 -17.40 31.51
CA GLN A 242 -15.11 -18.57 32.26
C GLN A 242 -16.42 -18.31 33.04
N HIS A 243 -17.31 -17.50 32.48
CA HIS A 243 -18.63 -17.31 33.09
C HIS A 243 -19.39 -18.63 33.17
N VAL A 244 -20.02 -18.92 34.32
CA VAL A 244 -20.81 -20.15 34.59
C VAL A 244 -21.95 -20.33 33.56
N THR A 245 -22.35 -19.26 32.87
CA THR A 245 -23.38 -19.20 31.82
C THR A 245 -22.81 -18.94 30.41
N ALA A 246 -21.55 -19.31 30.16
CA ALA A 246 -20.93 -19.10 28.85
C ALA A 246 -21.71 -19.87 27.75
N PRO A 247 -22.11 -19.20 26.65
CA PRO A 247 -22.84 -19.86 25.57
C PRO A 247 -21.97 -20.89 24.88
N ASN A 248 -22.56 -22.04 24.56
CA ASN A 248 -21.85 -23.15 23.93
C ASN A 248 -21.53 -22.84 22.46
N HIS A 249 -22.43 -22.11 21.77
CA HIS A 249 -22.33 -21.76 20.36
C HIS A 249 -22.61 -20.27 20.13
N LEU A 250 -22.12 -19.74 19.01
CA LEU A 250 -22.31 -18.34 18.63
C LEU A 250 -23.78 -17.95 18.49
N SER A 251 -24.64 -18.86 18.00
CA SER A 251 -26.08 -18.61 17.84
C SER A 251 -26.75 -18.30 19.18
N GLU A 252 -26.40 -19.04 20.23
CA GLU A 252 -26.87 -18.81 21.59
C GLU A 252 -26.40 -17.45 22.11
N PHE A 253 -25.13 -17.10 21.85
CA PHE A 253 -24.59 -15.80 22.22
C PHE A 253 -25.36 -14.65 21.57
N LEU A 254 -25.59 -14.74 20.26
CA LEU A 254 -26.30 -13.74 19.48
C LEU A 254 -27.74 -13.56 19.96
N LEU A 255 -28.46 -14.64 20.29
CA LEU A 255 -29.86 -14.55 20.73
C LEU A 255 -30.01 -14.05 22.16
N LYS A 256 -29.12 -14.45 23.09
CA LYS A 256 -29.27 -14.12 24.51
C LYS A 256 -28.63 -12.80 24.91
N PHE A 257 -27.48 -12.46 24.34
CA PHE A 257 -26.64 -11.37 24.88
C PHE A 257 -26.57 -10.13 23.98
N VAL A 258 -26.95 -10.23 22.70
CA VAL A 258 -26.93 -9.07 21.79
C VAL A 258 -28.19 -8.20 21.88
N PRO A 259 -29.43 -8.74 21.93
CA PRO A 259 -30.64 -7.90 22.00
C PRO A 259 -30.65 -6.91 23.18
N PRO A 260 -30.22 -7.28 24.41
CA PRO A 260 -30.14 -6.31 25.51
C PRO A 260 -29.19 -5.14 25.22
N ARG A 261 -28.09 -5.36 24.50
CA ARG A 261 -27.14 -4.30 24.10
C ARG A 261 -27.70 -3.37 23.03
N LEU A 262 -28.70 -3.83 22.27
CA LEU A 262 -29.37 -3.06 21.22
C LEU A 262 -30.64 -2.36 21.70
N MET A 263 -31.06 -2.55 22.95
CA MET A 263 -32.30 -1.97 23.50
C MET A 263 -32.38 -0.45 23.34
N PHE A 264 -31.26 0.25 23.53
CA PHE A 264 -31.16 1.71 23.36
C PHE A 264 -30.46 2.12 22.05
N CYS A 265 -30.39 1.22 21.06
CA CYS A 265 -29.83 1.54 19.77
C CYS A 265 -30.78 2.49 19.02
N PRO A 266 -30.29 3.64 18.50
CA PRO A 266 -31.15 4.59 17.77
C PRO A 266 -31.60 4.08 16.39
N VAL A 267 -31.17 2.88 15.98
CA VAL A 267 -31.52 2.29 14.68
C VAL A 267 -32.81 1.48 14.81
N PRO A 268 -33.90 1.84 14.12
CA PRO A 268 -35.12 1.06 14.14
C PRO A 268 -34.87 -0.37 13.65
N GLY A 269 -35.39 -1.36 14.37
CA GLY A 269 -35.18 -2.77 14.04
C GLY A 269 -33.71 -3.20 14.06
N ALA A 270 -32.90 -2.66 14.98
CA ALA A 270 -31.46 -2.91 15.06
C ALA A 270 -31.08 -4.40 15.04
N PHE A 271 -31.79 -5.26 15.78
CA PHE A 271 -31.48 -6.69 15.84
C PHE A 271 -31.84 -7.43 14.54
N PRO A 272 -33.05 -7.29 13.95
CA PRO A 272 -33.33 -7.82 12.62
C PRO A 272 -32.36 -7.31 11.53
N LEU A 273 -32.00 -6.03 11.57
CA LEU A 273 -31.02 -5.44 10.65
C LEU A 273 -29.63 -6.09 10.83
N LEU A 274 -29.21 -6.33 12.08
CA LEU A 274 -27.97 -7.04 12.36
C LEU A 274 -27.97 -8.45 11.77
N VAL A 275 -29.04 -9.21 12.01
CA VAL A 275 -29.20 -10.59 11.49
C VAL A 275 -29.12 -10.58 9.96
N GLN A 276 -29.83 -9.67 9.29
CA GLN A 276 -29.75 -9.51 7.83
C GLN A 276 -28.30 -9.23 7.36
N GLY A 277 -27.57 -8.37 8.08
CA GLY A 277 -26.17 -8.08 7.78
C GLY A 277 -25.25 -9.30 7.91
N LEU A 278 -25.49 -10.15 8.91
CA LEU A 278 -24.78 -11.42 9.09
C LEU A 278 -25.14 -12.42 7.99
N ASP A 279 -26.42 -12.50 7.59
CA ASP A 279 -26.89 -13.36 6.50
C ASP A 279 -26.23 -13.01 5.16
N TYR A 280 -25.98 -11.73 4.88
CA TYR A 280 -25.22 -11.32 3.69
C TYR A 280 -23.78 -11.86 3.70
N LEU A 281 -23.12 -11.89 4.86
CA LEU A 281 -21.79 -12.51 4.99
C LEU A 281 -21.86 -14.02 4.85
N ILE A 282 -22.83 -14.67 5.50
CA ILE A 282 -23.02 -16.12 5.42
C ILE A 282 -23.27 -16.56 3.98
N GLY A 283 -24.15 -15.85 3.27
CA GLY A 283 -24.49 -16.12 1.88
C GLY A 283 -23.49 -15.60 0.86
N GLY A 284 -22.49 -14.81 1.28
CA GLY A 284 -21.47 -14.22 0.42
C GLY A 284 -22.02 -13.28 -0.66
N ARG A 285 -23.24 -12.75 -0.47
CA ARG A 285 -23.96 -11.93 -1.47
C ARG A 285 -24.88 -10.92 -0.80
N PHE A 286 -25.13 -9.81 -1.50
CA PHE A 286 -26.10 -8.78 -1.12
C PHE A 286 -26.68 -8.12 -2.38
N SER A 287 -27.79 -7.39 -2.27
CA SER A 287 -28.33 -6.60 -3.38
C SER A 287 -27.76 -5.18 -3.35
N ARG A 288 -27.34 -4.62 -4.48
CA ARG A 288 -26.85 -3.23 -4.52
C ARG A 288 -27.89 -2.19 -4.09
N GLN A 289 -29.17 -2.52 -4.15
CA GLN A 289 -30.22 -1.66 -3.58
C GLN A 289 -30.07 -1.50 -2.06
N ASP A 290 -29.47 -2.47 -1.38
CA ASP A 290 -29.20 -2.45 0.06
C ASP A 290 -28.15 -1.41 0.46
N HIS A 291 -27.40 -0.84 -0.50
CA HIS A 291 -26.53 0.31 -0.24
C HIS A 291 -27.28 1.50 0.36
N LEU A 292 -28.60 1.60 0.15
CA LEU A 292 -29.46 2.60 0.80
C LEU A 292 -29.50 2.43 2.33
N LEU A 293 -29.24 1.22 2.84
CA LEU A 293 -29.19 0.91 4.26
C LEU A 293 -27.81 1.16 4.89
N PHE A 294 -26.79 1.56 4.10
CA PHE A 294 -25.40 1.68 4.58
C PHE A 294 -25.28 2.56 5.82
N ALA A 295 -25.95 3.72 5.83
CA ALA A 295 -25.93 4.63 6.98
C ALA A 295 -26.55 4.01 8.25
N ARG A 296 -27.57 3.15 8.11
CA ARG A 296 -28.17 2.42 9.23
C ARG A 296 -27.20 1.39 9.80
N TYR A 297 -26.53 0.63 8.94
CA TYR A 297 -25.48 -0.29 9.35
C TYR A 297 -24.28 0.42 10.01
N GLN A 298 -23.89 1.61 9.54
CA GLN A 298 -22.86 2.42 10.18
C GLN A 298 -23.27 2.87 11.59
N ALA A 299 -24.51 3.28 11.78
CA ALA A 299 -25.04 3.65 13.10
C ALA A 299 -25.10 2.44 14.03
N LEU A 300 -25.54 1.28 13.54
CA LEU A 300 -25.57 0.03 14.27
C LEU A 300 -24.17 -0.41 14.72
N TYR A 301 -23.19 -0.38 13.80
CA TYR A 301 -21.80 -0.73 14.12
C TYR A 301 -21.21 0.20 15.19
N ARG A 302 -21.39 1.53 15.05
CA ARG A 302 -20.93 2.51 16.05
C ARG A 302 -21.52 2.25 17.43
N HIS A 303 -22.79 1.88 17.50
CA HIS A 303 -23.48 1.54 18.74
C HIS A 303 -22.91 0.26 19.36
N LEU A 304 -22.78 -0.81 18.57
CA LEU A 304 -22.27 -2.12 19.04
C LEU A 304 -20.83 -2.05 19.56
N ALA A 305 -19.93 -1.48 18.75
CA ALA A 305 -18.50 -1.44 19.01
C ALA A 305 -18.08 -0.27 19.91
N ALA A 306 -19.00 0.66 20.21
CA ALA A 306 -18.73 1.90 20.93
C ALA A 306 -17.47 2.60 20.41
N THR A 307 -17.31 2.67 19.08
CA THR A 307 -16.12 3.23 18.40
C THR A 307 -15.88 4.65 18.93
N GLN A 308 -14.80 4.86 19.69
CA GLN A 308 -14.49 6.17 20.28
C GLN A 308 -13.73 7.02 19.27
N ARG A 309 -14.08 8.31 19.18
CA ARG A 309 -13.39 9.31 18.35
C ARG A 309 -12.08 9.83 18.96
N ARG A 310 -11.48 9.15 19.93
CA ARG A 310 -10.25 9.68 20.55
C ARG A 310 -9.15 9.71 19.48
N SER A 311 -8.58 10.90 19.26
CA SER A 311 -7.44 11.05 18.35
C SER A 311 -6.26 10.28 18.93
N ALA A 312 -5.86 9.21 18.26
CA ALA A 312 -4.69 8.42 18.65
C ALA A 312 -3.44 9.29 18.57
N ARG A 313 -2.65 9.29 19.64
CA ARG A 313 -1.43 10.10 19.72
C ARG A 313 -0.21 9.29 19.38
N THR A 314 -0.17 8.01 19.71
CA THR A 314 0.92 7.05 19.45
C THR A 314 0.44 5.86 18.62
N LEU A 315 1.36 5.06 18.07
CA LEU A 315 0.98 3.82 17.36
C LEU A 315 0.26 2.81 18.27
N ASP A 316 0.63 2.76 19.55
CA ASP A 316 -0.05 1.93 20.55
C ASP A 316 -1.49 2.42 20.82
N ASP A 317 -1.71 3.74 20.88
CA ASP A 317 -3.07 4.30 20.95
C ASP A 317 -3.92 3.91 19.74
N VAL A 318 -3.31 3.80 18.55
CA VAL A 318 -4.02 3.32 17.36
C VAL A 318 -4.50 1.90 17.60
N GLN A 319 -3.64 0.97 18.03
CA GLN A 319 -4.04 -0.41 18.32
C GLN A 319 -5.11 -0.47 19.43
N LYS A 320 -4.97 0.33 20.49
CA LYS A 320 -5.97 0.44 21.58
C LYS A 320 -7.31 1.02 21.12
N SER A 321 -7.34 1.75 20.00
CA SER A 321 -8.57 2.27 19.42
C SER A 321 -9.39 1.23 18.66
N ASP A 322 -8.82 0.06 18.33
CA ASP A 322 -9.56 -1.06 17.75
C ASP A 322 -10.64 -1.56 18.73
N PRO A 323 -11.90 -1.72 18.29
CA PRO A 323 -12.96 -2.27 19.14
C PRO A 323 -12.64 -3.63 19.79
N LEU A 324 -11.81 -4.46 19.16
CA LEU A 324 -11.40 -5.75 19.71
C LEU A 324 -10.52 -5.62 20.95
N SER A 325 -9.76 -4.54 21.09
CA SER A 325 -8.89 -4.29 22.25
C SER A 325 -9.65 -4.27 23.57
N ARG A 326 -10.95 -4.00 23.55
CA ARG A 326 -11.82 -4.02 24.74
C ARG A 326 -12.35 -5.40 25.08
N VAL A 327 -12.69 -6.18 24.07
CA VAL A 327 -13.35 -7.48 24.25
C VAL A 327 -12.37 -8.65 24.32
N LEU A 328 -11.13 -8.45 23.84
CA LEU A 328 -10.03 -9.42 23.88
C LEU A 328 -8.83 -8.89 24.69
N ALA A 329 -9.06 -7.99 25.66
CA ALA A 329 -7.99 -7.33 26.41
C ALA A 329 -6.97 -8.29 27.06
N GLN A 330 -7.41 -9.48 27.45
CA GLN A 330 -6.55 -10.52 28.05
C GLN A 330 -5.57 -11.15 27.04
N ASP A 331 -5.93 -11.16 25.77
CA ASP A 331 -5.13 -11.75 24.68
C ASP A 331 -4.23 -10.71 23.99
N VAL A 332 -4.44 -9.41 24.26
CA VAL A 332 -3.68 -8.28 23.70
C VAL A 332 -2.61 -7.85 24.71
N ALA A 333 -1.53 -8.63 24.80
CA ALA A 333 -0.36 -8.32 25.61
C ALA A 333 0.94 -8.56 24.83
N GLY A 334 2.05 -7.92 25.23
CA GLY A 334 3.39 -8.25 24.73
C GLY A 334 3.61 -8.03 23.23
N GLY A 335 3.02 -6.97 22.64
CA GLY A 335 3.20 -6.64 21.21
C GLY A 335 2.27 -7.39 20.25
N VAL A 336 1.34 -8.20 20.77
CA VAL A 336 0.28 -8.85 19.98
C VAL A 336 -0.75 -7.79 19.54
N THR A 337 -1.04 -7.73 18.25
CA THR A 337 -2.10 -6.83 17.74
C THR A 337 -3.50 -7.41 18.05
N PRO A 338 -4.55 -6.57 18.15
CA PRO A 338 -5.92 -7.04 18.38
C PRO A 338 -6.38 -8.07 17.34
N GLU A 339 -5.89 -7.93 16.10
CA GLU A 339 -6.19 -8.86 15.02
C GLU A 339 -5.51 -10.22 15.21
N MET A 340 -4.24 -10.25 15.61
CA MET A 340 -3.55 -11.51 15.90
C MET A 340 -4.20 -12.26 17.05
N ALA A 341 -4.60 -11.54 18.10
CA ALA A 341 -5.36 -12.10 19.21
C ALA A 341 -6.68 -12.71 18.72
N PHE A 342 -7.45 -11.97 17.91
CA PHE A 342 -8.72 -12.43 17.34
C PHE A 342 -8.58 -13.69 16.50
N VAL A 343 -7.69 -13.68 15.51
CA VAL A 343 -7.49 -14.81 14.60
C VAL A 343 -7.11 -16.04 15.40
N ALA A 344 -6.16 -15.90 16.32
CA ALA A 344 -5.63 -17.05 17.01
C ALA A 344 -6.59 -17.61 18.09
N SER A 345 -7.35 -16.75 18.77
CA SER A 345 -8.43 -17.18 19.68
C SER A 345 -9.56 -17.86 18.89
N GLY A 346 -9.89 -17.37 17.68
CA GLY A 346 -10.84 -18.02 16.77
C GLY A 346 -10.36 -19.38 16.24
N LEU A 347 -9.08 -19.51 15.86
CA LEU A 347 -8.50 -20.79 15.45
C LEU A 347 -8.49 -21.80 16.60
N ARG A 348 -8.16 -21.37 17.82
CA ARG A 348 -8.20 -22.22 19.03
C ARG A 348 -9.63 -22.73 19.28
N TYR A 349 -10.63 -21.84 19.18
CA TYR A 349 -12.04 -22.20 19.30
C TYR A 349 -12.47 -23.23 18.26
N LEU A 350 -12.14 -23.02 16.99
CA LEU A 350 -12.48 -23.93 15.91
C LEU A 350 -11.83 -25.31 16.11
N GLN A 351 -10.60 -25.36 16.59
CA GLN A 351 -9.90 -26.61 16.88
C GLN A 351 -10.56 -27.37 18.05
N GLN A 352 -10.89 -26.69 19.14
CA GLN A 352 -11.54 -27.31 20.31
C GLN A 352 -12.93 -27.86 19.99
N ASN A 353 -13.63 -27.28 19.01
CA ASN A 353 -14.97 -27.70 18.58
C ASN A 353 -14.94 -28.60 17.33
N ALA A 354 -13.76 -29.06 16.89
CA ALA A 354 -13.62 -29.93 15.72
C ALA A 354 -14.11 -31.37 15.98
N ASP A 355 -13.98 -31.84 17.22
CA ASP A 355 -14.18 -33.23 17.67
C ASP A 355 -15.48 -33.46 18.48
N GLY A 356 -16.29 -32.42 18.70
CA GLY A 356 -17.56 -32.50 19.44
C GLY A 356 -18.78 -32.84 18.57
N GLN A 357 -19.85 -33.37 19.17
CA GLN A 357 -21.07 -33.83 18.49
C GLN A 357 -21.88 -32.74 17.73
N LYS A 358 -21.53 -31.44 17.81
CA LYS A 358 -22.10 -30.35 16.97
C LYS A 358 -21.09 -29.23 16.73
N ARG A 359 -20.45 -29.21 15.56
CA ARG A 359 -19.59 -28.09 15.09
C ARG A 359 -20.38 -26.78 15.06
N ASP A 360 -19.76 -25.69 15.48
CA ASP A 360 -20.32 -24.33 15.34
C ASP A 360 -20.13 -23.80 13.91
N GLU A 361 -20.99 -24.24 12.99
CA GLU A 361 -20.92 -23.84 11.58
C GLU A 361 -21.08 -22.33 11.39
N LEU A 362 -21.96 -21.70 12.18
CA LEU A 362 -22.20 -20.26 12.13
C LEU A 362 -20.93 -19.48 12.47
N PHE A 363 -20.25 -19.84 13.56
CA PHE A 363 -18.96 -19.23 13.91
C PHE A 363 -17.92 -19.47 12.81
N SER A 364 -17.80 -20.70 12.31
CA SER A 364 -16.82 -21.05 11.27
C SER A 364 -16.99 -20.20 10.01
N ILE A 365 -18.23 -20.12 9.48
CA ILE A 365 -18.53 -19.33 8.29
C ILE A 365 -18.21 -17.86 8.52
N LEU A 366 -18.75 -17.24 9.58
CA LEU A 366 -18.55 -15.82 9.84
C LEU A 366 -17.07 -15.48 10.11
N PHE A 367 -16.35 -16.32 10.84
CA PHE A 367 -14.92 -16.14 11.11
C PHE A 367 -14.11 -16.08 9.81
N TRP A 368 -14.32 -17.04 8.89
CA TRP A 368 -13.60 -17.03 7.61
C TRP A 368 -14.05 -15.91 6.68
N GLN A 369 -15.31 -15.46 6.74
CA GLN A 369 -15.75 -14.28 5.99
C GLN A 369 -15.08 -12.99 6.48
N VAL A 370 -14.88 -12.84 7.80
CA VAL A 370 -14.12 -11.72 8.35
C VAL A 370 -12.67 -11.74 7.88
N VAL A 371 -12.00 -12.91 7.95
CA VAL A 371 -10.63 -13.09 7.44
C VAL A 371 -10.54 -12.75 5.95
N ARG A 372 -11.51 -13.17 5.15
CA ARG A 372 -11.56 -12.87 3.70
C ARG A 372 -11.77 -11.40 3.41
N ALA A 373 -12.70 -10.74 4.08
CA ALA A 373 -12.91 -9.30 3.89
C ALA A 373 -11.63 -8.51 4.21
N ARG A 374 -10.93 -8.90 5.27
CA ARG A 374 -9.64 -8.31 5.65
C ARG A 374 -8.54 -8.56 4.63
N THR A 375 -8.36 -9.80 4.16
CA THR A 375 -7.31 -10.14 3.19
C THR A 375 -7.61 -9.57 1.80
N LEU A 376 -8.88 -9.40 1.43
CA LEU A 376 -9.26 -8.68 0.22
C LEU A 376 -8.98 -7.17 0.34
N PHE A 377 -9.18 -6.58 1.52
CA PHE A 377 -8.70 -5.22 1.78
C PHE A 377 -7.17 -5.12 1.75
N TYR A 378 -6.44 -6.10 2.27
CA TYR A 378 -4.98 -6.18 2.13
C TYR A 378 -4.57 -6.12 0.65
N ARG A 379 -5.17 -6.96 -0.19
CA ARG A 379 -4.92 -7.00 -1.64
C ARG A 379 -5.39 -5.75 -2.39
N HIS A 380 -6.34 -5.01 -1.82
CA HIS A 380 -6.75 -3.72 -2.34
C HIS A 380 -5.64 -2.66 -2.18
N VAL A 381 -4.98 -2.64 -1.01
CA VAL A 381 -4.00 -1.60 -0.65
C VAL A 381 -2.54 -1.96 -0.93
N VAL A 382 -2.23 -3.24 -1.12
CA VAL A 382 -0.87 -3.72 -1.46
C VAL A 382 -0.71 -3.84 -2.97
N GLN A 383 0.26 -3.10 -3.53
CA GLN A 383 0.63 -3.21 -4.93
C GLN A 383 1.55 -4.41 -5.16
N ARG A 384 1.31 -5.14 -6.25
CA ARG A 384 2.16 -6.26 -6.69
C ARG A 384 3.25 -5.77 -7.65
N PRO A 385 4.48 -6.32 -7.61
CA PRO A 385 5.60 -5.88 -8.46
C PRO A 385 5.37 -5.98 -9.98
N MET A 386 4.34 -6.71 -10.43
CA MET A 386 4.09 -6.99 -11.85
C MET A 386 2.97 -6.14 -12.46
N THR A 387 2.56 -5.04 -11.80
CA THR A 387 1.58 -4.12 -12.39
C THR A 387 2.33 -2.98 -13.10
N PRO A 388 2.48 -3.01 -14.44
CA PRO A 388 3.35 -2.06 -15.15
C PRO A 388 2.71 -0.68 -15.24
N GLY A 389 3.52 0.36 -15.08
CA GLY A 389 3.16 1.75 -15.38
C GLY A 389 2.83 2.61 -14.15
N LEU A 390 3.30 3.85 -14.18
CA LEU A 390 3.23 4.80 -13.07
C LEU A 390 1.79 5.19 -12.67
N GLN A 391 0.85 5.09 -13.61
CA GLN A 391 -0.57 5.30 -13.33
C GLN A 391 -1.12 4.25 -12.35
N TRP A 392 -0.65 3.01 -12.39
CA TRP A 392 -1.07 2.00 -11.43
C TRP A 392 -0.51 2.27 -10.04
N PHE A 393 0.76 2.67 -9.93
CA PHE A 393 1.32 3.14 -8.67
C PHE A 393 0.48 4.26 -8.07
N THR A 394 0.14 5.28 -8.87
CA THR A 394 -0.72 6.40 -8.43
C THR A 394 -2.09 5.91 -7.93
N ARG A 395 -2.71 4.96 -8.63
CA ARG A 395 -3.99 4.38 -8.23
C ARG A 395 -3.87 3.60 -6.92
N PHE A 396 -2.86 2.74 -6.77
CA PHE A 396 -2.64 1.96 -5.55
C PHE A 396 -2.31 2.88 -4.35
N TYR A 397 -1.47 3.88 -4.53
CA TYR A 397 -1.18 4.87 -3.49
C TYR A 397 -2.46 5.59 -3.02
N ALA A 398 -3.37 5.91 -3.94
CA ALA A 398 -4.65 6.52 -3.61
C ALA A 398 -5.61 5.59 -2.83
N ARG A 399 -5.50 4.26 -2.98
CA ARG A 399 -6.34 3.27 -2.27
C ARG A 399 -6.10 3.23 -0.76
N LEU A 400 -4.93 3.68 -0.29
CA LEU A 400 -4.63 3.81 1.14
C LEU A 400 -5.46 4.91 1.80
N ARG A 401 -5.83 5.94 1.04
CA ARG A 401 -6.39 7.20 1.54
C ARG A 401 -7.61 7.03 2.45
N PRO A 402 -8.63 6.22 2.13
CA PRO A 402 -9.79 6.04 3.00
C PRO A 402 -9.45 5.55 4.42
N ALA A 403 -8.48 4.65 4.56
CA ALA A 403 -8.06 4.09 5.84
C ALA A 403 -6.99 4.95 6.53
N ARG A 404 -6.17 5.67 5.75
CA ARG A 404 -5.11 6.54 6.25
C ARG A 404 -5.62 7.89 6.75
N ASP A 405 -6.60 8.50 6.11
CA ASP A 405 -7.01 9.90 6.38
C ASP A 405 -7.53 10.12 7.82
N VAL A 406 -7.85 9.05 8.56
CA VAL A 406 -8.21 9.11 9.98
C VAL A 406 -7.00 9.11 10.93
N LEU A 407 -5.79 8.85 10.41
CA LEU A 407 -4.53 8.84 11.15
C LEU A 407 -3.81 10.17 10.95
N SER A 408 -3.33 10.76 12.06
CA SER A 408 -2.62 12.03 12.02
C SER A 408 -1.26 11.90 11.31
N SER A 409 -0.73 13.00 10.77
CA SER A 409 0.62 13.01 10.17
C SER A 409 1.71 12.60 11.17
N GLY A 410 1.49 12.83 12.47
CA GLY A 410 2.42 12.36 13.51
C GLY A 410 2.47 10.84 13.64
N ILE A 411 1.33 10.15 13.53
CA ILE A 411 1.28 8.68 13.47
C ILE A 411 1.96 8.16 12.20
N GLN A 412 1.74 8.82 11.07
CA GLN A 412 2.38 8.45 9.80
C GLN A 412 3.91 8.57 9.89
N LEU A 413 4.43 9.65 10.48
CA LEU A 413 5.86 9.83 10.70
C LEU A 413 6.43 8.78 11.69
N GLU A 414 5.75 8.55 12.82
CA GLU A 414 6.20 7.55 13.80
C GLU A 414 6.28 6.15 13.17
N SER A 415 5.29 5.78 12.36
CA SER A 415 5.28 4.50 11.64
C SER A 415 6.39 4.44 10.58
N ALA A 416 6.57 5.50 9.80
CA ALA A 416 7.63 5.63 8.83
C ALA A 416 9.02 5.43 9.45
N ALA A 417 9.29 6.07 10.60
CA ALA A 417 10.56 5.93 11.30
C ALA A 417 10.77 4.51 11.85
N ARG A 418 9.73 3.89 12.44
CA ARG A 418 9.80 2.49 12.91
C ARG A 418 10.07 1.51 11.77
N LEU A 419 9.35 1.65 10.65
CA LEU A 419 9.56 0.81 9.47
C LEU A 419 10.92 1.03 8.81
N GLY A 420 11.45 2.25 8.88
CA GLY A 420 12.80 2.59 8.45
C GLY A 420 13.91 2.04 9.37
N GLY A 421 13.56 1.50 10.55
CA GLY A 421 14.52 0.91 11.48
C GLY A 421 15.11 1.91 12.49
N ILE A 422 14.33 2.91 12.94
CA ILE A 422 14.76 3.75 14.07
C ILE A 422 15.02 2.89 15.31
N GLY A 423 16.17 3.09 15.95
CA GLY A 423 16.67 2.22 17.02
C GLY A 423 17.43 0.97 16.53
N TYR A 424 17.42 0.69 15.21
CA TYR A 424 18.08 -0.46 14.58
C TYR A 424 19.05 -0.05 13.46
N GLY A 425 19.63 1.15 13.58
CA GLY A 425 20.63 1.68 12.64
C GLY A 425 20.17 2.80 11.73
N LEU A 426 18.88 3.18 11.71
CA LEU A 426 18.43 4.34 10.91
C LEU A 426 19.06 5.64 11.44
N ARG A 427 19.89 6.30 10.62
CA ARG A 427 20.59 7.55 10.94
C ARG A 427 19.94 8.78 10.32
N SER A 428 19.27 8.62 9.18
CA SER A 428 18.57 9.71 8.53
C SER A 428 17.29 9.23 7.84
N LEU A 429 16.24 10.04 7.92
CA LEU A 429 14.95 9.78 7.28
C LEU A 429 14.52 10.98 6.43
N GLU A 430 14.35 10.76 5.13
CA GLU A 430 13.74 11.70 4.20
C GLU A 430 12.28 11.29 3.92
N VAL A 431 11.33 12.07 4.47
CA VAL A 431 9.90 11.89 4.20
C VAL A 431 9.39 12.87 3.15
N ARG A 432 8.41 12.39 2.39
CA ARG A 432 7.87 13.07 1.22
C ARG A 432 6.38 13.26 1.36
N THR A 433 5.92 14.50 1.19
CA THR A 433 4.50 14.87 1.26
C THR A 433 4.14 15.96 0.26
N SER A 434 2.88 16.06 -0.13
CA SER A 434 2.43 17.13 -1.02
C SER A 434 2.39 18.48 -0.29
N PRO A 435 2.74 19.59 -0.97
CA PRO A 435 2.64 20.92 -0.40
C PRO A 435 1.17 21.28 -0.11
N SER A 436 0.95 22.01 1.00
CA SER A 436 -0.36 22.59 1.28
C SER A 436 -0.62 23.84 0.44
N LYS A 437 -1.90 24.11 0.17
CA LYS A 437 -2.38 25.36 -0.46
C LYS A 437 -2.63 26.48 0.56
N LEU A 438 -2.53 26.17 1.86
CA LEU A 438 -2.82 27.09 2.95
C LEU A 438 -1.63 27.14 3.92
N ASN A 439 -1.20 28.36 4.26
CA ASN A 439 -0.06 28.58 5.15
C ASN A 439 -0.27 27.93 6.52
N ARG A 440 -1.47 28.08 7.10
CA ARG A 440 -1.84 27.50 8.39
C ARG A 440 -1.63 25.99 8.43
N ASP A 441 -2.04 25.29 7.38
CA ASP A 441 -1.99 23.83 7.34
C ASP A 441 -0.54 23.35 7.21
N LEU A 442 0.31 24.07 6.45
CA LEU A 442 1.75 23.77 6.37
C LEU A 442 2.45 24.04 7.71
N SER A 443 2.13 25.14 8.39
CA SER A 443 2.65 25.42 9.74
C SER A 443 2.26 24.33 10.73
N GLN A 444 0.96 23.99 10.80
CA GLN A 444 0.47 22.95 11.71
C GLN A 444 1.11 21.59 11.44
N PHE A 445 1.34 21.27 10.16
CA PHE A 445 2.07 20.06 9.78
C PHE A 445 3.50 20.08 10.32
N LEU A 446 4.27 21.15 10.10
CA LEU A 446 5.64 21.26 10.58
C LEU A 446 5.72 21.21 12.11
N ASP A 447 4.84 21.90 12.82
CA ASP A 447 4.78 21.88 14.30
C ASP A 447 4.49 20.47 14.83
N THR A 448 3.69 19.70 14.10
CA THR A 448 3.40 18.30 14.44
C THR A 448 4.62 17.43 14.20
N ILE A 449 5.28 17.58 13.05
CA ILE A 449 6.46 16.81 12.68
C ILE A 449 7.63 17.09 13.63
N ASP A 450 7.91 18.36 13.92
CA ASP A 450 8.97 18.78 14.83
C ASP A 450 8.74 18.20 16.23
N ARG A 451 7.51 18.30 16.76
CA ARG A 451 7.18 17.71 18.06
C ARG A 451 7.41 16.20 18.10
N ILE A 452 7.00 15.46 17.08
CA ILE A 452 7.19 14.01 17.03
C ILE A 452 8.68 13.67 16.91
N TYR A 453 9.43 14.43 16.13
CA TYR A 453 10.87 14.29 16.00
C TYR A 453 11.58 14.48 17.34
N GLN A 454 11.31 15.59 18.04
CA GLN A 454 11.90 15.93 19.34
C GLN A 454 11.48 14.96 20.45
N ASP A 455 10.18 14.72 20.60
CA ASP A 455 9.64 13.98 21.76
C ASP A 455 9.80 12.47 21.62
N ARG A 456 9.95 11.93 20.39
CA ARG A 456 9.82 10.47 20.15
C ARG A 456 10.90 9.86 19.27
N LEU A 457 11.45 10.58 18.29
CA LEU A 457 12.41 9.99 17.36
C LEU A 457 13.84 10.17 17.87
N LEU A 458 14.21 11.40 18.24
CA LEU A 458 15.54 11.70 18.78
C LEU A 458 15.91 10.82 20.00
N PRO A 459 15.05 10.68 21.04
CA PRO A 459 15.43 9.91 22.24
C PRO A 459 15.65 8.42 21.97
N VAL A 460 14.99 7.85 20.94
CA VAL A 460 15.12 6.44 20.58
C VAL A 460 16.45 6.17 19.87
N HIS A 461 16.98 7.15 19.14
CA HIS A 461 18.24 7.02 18.42
C HIS A 461 19.47 7.20 19.33
N ASP A 462 19.42 8.13 20.28
CA ASP A 462 20.57 8.50 21.11
C ASP A 462 21.04 7.40 22.08
N GLY A 463 20.33 6.25 22.13
CA GLY A 463 20.78 5.03 22.83
C GLY A 463 21.88 4.22 22.11
N GLY A 464 22.31 4.63 20.91
CA GLY A 464 23.39 4.00 20.13
C GLY A 464 24.65 4.86 20.05
N THR A 465 25.82 4.24 20.06
CA THR A 465 27.20 4.78 20.17
C THR A 465 27.68 5.73 19.05
N GLY A 466 26.80 6.52 18.42
CA GLY A 466 27.15 7.40 17.28
C GLY A 466 27.31 8.87 17.67
N ASP A 467 28.35 9.52 17.14
CA ASP A 467 28.69 10.94 17.35
C ASP A 467 27.70 11.97 16.75
N ARG A 468 26.69 11.54 15.98
CA ARG A 468 25.74 12.44 15.29
C ARG A 468 24.28 12.10 15.60
N PRO A 469 23.43 13.11 15.87
CA PRO A 469 22.01 12.90 16.11
C PRO A 469 21.29 12.43 14.84
N PHE A 470 20.17 11.73 15.02
CA PHE A 470 19.30 11.30 13.93
C PHE A 470 18.80 12.50 13.10
N GLU A 471 18.88 12.42 11.78
CA GLU A 471 18.47 13.50 10.89
C GLU A 471 17.09 13.25 10.27
N LEU A 472 16.19 14.24 10.33
CA LEU A 472 14.88 14.22 9.66
C LEU A 472 14.80 15.30 8.59
N GLY A 473 14.47 14.91 7.37
CA GLY A 473 14.21 15.79 6.25
C GLY A 473 12.81 15.62 5.67
N VAL A 474 12.16 16.73 5.35
CA VAL A 474 10.89 16.78 4.63
C VAL A 474 11.13 17.37 3.25
N VAL A 475 10.69 16.65 2.22
CA VAL A 475 10.68 17.10 0.82
C VAL A 475 9.23 17.31 0.38
N LEU A 476 8.93 18.49 -0.17
CA LEU A 476 7.59 18.81 -0.67
C LEU A 476 7.45 18.41 -2.14
N HIS A 477 6.52 17.49 -2.40
CA HIS A 477 6.30 16.85 -3.69
C HIS A 477 5.21 17.53 -4.51
N PHE A 478 5.62 18.21 -5.57
CA PHE A 478 4.73 18.71 -6.61
C PHE A 478 4.36 17.58 -7.56
N THR A 479 3.20 16.98 -7.28
CA THR A 479 2.65 15.87 -8.07
C THR A 479 2.10 16.33 -9.40
N LYS A 480 2.43 15.60 -10.46
CA LYS A 480 1.83 15.73 -11.79
C LYS A 480 0.64 14.78 -11.95
N ASP A 481 -0.37 15.26 -12.66
CA ASP A 481 -1.52 14.51 -13.14
C ASP A 481 -1.87 15.08 -14.51
N ARG A 482 -2.23 14.24 -15.48
CA ARG A 482 -2.70 14.68 -16.81
C ARG A 482 -4.16 15.16 -16.82
N GLY A 483 -4.96 14.83 -15.81
CA GLY A 483 -6.37 15.19 -15.74
C GLY A 483 -7.24 14.32 -16.67
N GLY A 484 -8.39 14.84 -17.08
CA GLY A 484 -9.23 14.20 -18.11
C GLY A 484 -9.72 12.78 -17.79
N GLY A 485 -9.86 12.43 -16.51
CA GLY A 485 -10.33 11.10 -16.08
C GLY A 485 -9.26 9.99 -16.01
N ALA A 486 -7.99 10.30 -16.31
CA ALA A 486 -6.94 9.28 -16.45
C ALA A 486 -6.65 8.51 -15.15
N THR A 487 -6.54 9.21 -14.02
CA THR A 487 -6.35 8.60 -12.69
C THR A 487 -7.57 7.79 -12.25
N GLN A 488 -8.77 8.17 -12.71
CA GLN A 488 -10.03 7.45 -12.52
C GLN A 488 -10.22 6.30 -13.52
N GLY A 489 -9.22 5.97 -14.34
CA GLY A 489 -9.30 4.86 -15.31
C GLY A 489 -10.27 5.09 -16.45
N ARG A 490 -10.64 6.35 -16.69
CA ARG A 490 -11.55 6.79 -17.76
C ARG A 490 -10.92 7.95 -18.54
N PRO A 491 -9.72 7.77 -19.12
CA PRO A 491 -9.10 8.82 -19.92
C PRO A 491 -9.98 9.14 -21.12
N GLN A 492 -10.22 10.41 -21.38
CA GLN A 492 -11.00 10.82 -22.55
C GLN A 492 -10.18 10.77 -23.84
N ALA A 493 -10.90 10.56 -24.95
CA ALA A 493 -10.30 10.56 -26.27
C ALA A 493 -9.56 11.87 -26.55
N HIS A 494 -8.41 11.77 -27.22
CA HIS A 494 -7.57 12.91 -27.61
C HIS A 494 -7.15 13.83 -26.45
N GLY A 495 -7.15 13.33 -25.21
CA GLY A 495 -6.76 14.12 -24.04
C GLY A 495 -7.77 15.21 -23.63
N LYS A 496 -9.01 15.14 -24.11
CA LYS A 496 -10.08 16.10 -23.74
C LYS A 496 -10.25 16.21 -22.23
N LEU A 497 -10.53 17.43 -21.76
CA LEU A 497 -10.63 17.78 -20.34
C LEU A 497 -9.35 17.49 -19.51
N GLY A 498 -8.24 17.13 -20.16
CA GLY A 498 -6.92 17.05 -19.55
C GLY A 498 -6.34 18.44 -19.32
N HIS A 499 -5.26 18.54 -18.54
CA HIS A 499 -4.62 19.83 -18.29
C HIS A 499 -3.95 20.41 -19.53
N ALA A 500 -3.62 19.56 -20.51
CA ALA A 500 -3.11 19.97 -21.81
C ALA A 500 -4.19 20.53 -22.75
N ASP A 501 -5.48 20.36 -22.44
CA ASP A 501 -6.60 20.80 -23.28
C ASP A 501 -6.87 22.31 -23.08
N PRO A 502 -6.61 23.16 -24.10
CA PRO A 502 -6.85 24.59 -24.00
C PRO A 502 -8.34 24.95 -23.99
N CYS A 503 -9.19 24.13 -24.61
CA CYS A 503 -10.62 24.41 -24.76
C CYS A 503 -11.37 24.35 -23.43
N GLY A 504 -10.84 23.59 -22.47
CA GLY A 504 -11.44 23.38 -21.14
C GLY A 504 -11.03 24.42 -20.08
N ASN A 505 -10.22 25.42 -20.43
CA ASN A 505 -9.76 26.42 -19.45
C ASN A 505 -9.96 27.87 -19.93
N PRO A 506 -10.27 28.81 -19.01
CA PRO A 506 -10.70 30.16 -19.37
C PRO A 506 -9.59 31.03 -19.98
N THR A 507 -8.33 30.57 -20.00
CA THR A 507 -7.21 31.32 -20.58
C THR A 507 -6.93 30.92 -22.03
N GLY A 508 -7.44 29.77 -22.50
CA GLY A 508 -7.11 29.22 -23.81
C GLY A 508 -5.67 28.68 -23.94
N TYR A 509 -4.85 28.74 -22.89
CA TYR A 509 -3.47 28.23 -22.90
C TYR A 509 -3.38 26.84 -22.26
N ARG A 510 -2.52 25.98 -22.83
CA ARG A 510 -2.25 24.63 -22.27
C ARG A 510 -1.67 24.74 -20.86
N PHE A 511 -2.05 23.83 -19.99
CA PHE A 511 -1.60 23.73 -18.59
C PHE A 511 -1.88 24.93 -17.69
N ALA A 512 -2.53 25.99 -18.15
CA ALA A 512 -2.72 27.22 -17.36
C ALA A 512 -3.49 26.98 -16.05
N LYS A 513 -4.54 26.15 -16.09
CA LYS A 513 -5.31 25.76 -14.90
C LYS A 513 -4.45 24.98 -13.90
N PHE A 514 -3.73 23.95 -14.38
CA PHE A 514 -2.82 23.15 -13.57
C PHE A 514 -1.73 24.03 -12.94
N TYR A 515 -1.12 24.91 -13.72
CA TYR A 515 -0.11 25.86 -13.28
C TYR A 515 -0.64 26.78 -12.18
N ALA A 516 -1.85 27.34 -12.35
CA ALA A 516 -2.47 28.20 -11.34
C ALA A 516 -2.70 27.47 -10.01
N GLU A 517 -3.05 26.19 -10.05
CA GLU A 517 -3.18 25.36 -8.85
C GLU A 517 -1.82 25.11 -8.17
N LYS A 518 -0.81 24.69 -8.93
CA LYS A 518 0.56 24.46 -8.42
C LYS A 518 1.24 25.73 -7.95
N ARG A 519 0.91 26.88 -8.54
CA ARG A 519 1.38 28.19 -8.09
C ARG A 519 0.91 28.50 -6.66
N ARG A 520 -0.31 28.12 -6.27
CA ARG A 520 -0.77 28.34 -4.88
C ARG A 520 0.07 27.55 -3.88
N GLU A 521 0.35 26.28 -4.19
CA GLU A 521 1.25 25.41 -3.41
C GLU A 521 2.66 26.01 -3.30
N ALA A 522 3.24 26.45 -4.42
CA ALA A 522 4.57 27.07 -4.47
C ALA A 522 4.63 28.40 -3.70
N THR A 523 3.59 29.23 -3.79
CA THR A 523 3.51 30.49 -3.04
C THR A 523 3.43 30.24 -1.54
N THR A 524 2.63 29.27 -1.08
CA THR A 524 2.56 28.90 0.34
C THR A 524 3.92 28.40 0.85
N PHE A 525 4.60 27.57 0.07
CA PHE A 525 5.94 27.11 0.43
C PHE A 525 6.95 28.27 0.49
N ALA A 526 7.00 29.11 -0.55
CA ALA A 526 7.87 30.28 -0.59
C ALA A 526 7.60 31.27 0.56
N TRP A 527 6.32 31.45 0.93
CA TRP A 527 5.95 32.26 2.09
C TRP A 527 6.50 31.67 3.39
N MET A 528 6.37 30.35 3.59
CA MET A 528 6.92 29.67 4.77
C MET A 528 8.43 29.89 4.91
N LEU A 529 9.18 29.72 3.82
CA LEU A 529 10.63 29.89 3.81
C LEU A 529 11.08 31.33 4.08
N LYS A 530 10.29 32.33 3.67
CA LYS A 530 10.60 33.75 3.90
C LYS A 530 10.27 34.20 5.32
N HIS A 531 9.12 33.79 5.84
CA HIS A 531 8.59 34.28 7.11
C HIS A 531 9.02 33.42 8.31
N TYR A 532 9.26 32.13 8.09
CA TYR A 532 9.73 31.18 9.09
C TYR A 532 10.98 30.44 8.57
N PRO A 533 12.10 31.14 8.33
CA PRO A 533 13.26 30.56 7.65
C PRO A 533 13.94 29.42 8.42
N LEU A 534 13.72 29.28 9.74
CA LEU A 534 14.15 28.10 10.51
C LEU A 534 13.52 26.80 10.01
N SER A 535 12.37 26.87 9.33
CA SER A 535 11.75 25.71 8.69
C SER A 535 12.68 25.01 7.70
N LEU A 536 13.72 25.65 7.16
CA LEU A 536 14.75 25.04 6.30
C LEU A 536 15.59 23.95 7.00
N GLN A 537 15.51 23.82 8.33
CA GLN A 537 16.09 22.70 9.06
C GLN A 537 15.33 21.40 8.80
N LEU A 538 14.00 21.49 8.62
CA LEU A 538 13.14 20.34 8.33
C LEU A 538 12.75 20.27 6.85
N LEU A 539 12.37 21.39 6.22
CA LEU A 539 12.06 21.49 4.79
C LEU A 539 13.36 21.54 3.98
N ARG A 540 13.87 20.37 3.60
CA ARG A 540 15.18 20.21 2.96
C ARG A 540 15.13 20.24 1.44
N GLY A 541 13.97 19.97 0.84
CA GLY A 541 13.89 19.99 -0.61
C GLY A 541 12.50 20.08 -1.23
N VAL A 542 12.52 20.17 -2.55
CA VAL A 542 11.36 20.13 -3.43
C VAL A 542 11.51 18.99 -4.43
N ASP A 543 10.41 18.28 -4.70
CA ASP A 543 10.33 17.25 -5.72
C ASP A 543 9.27 17.59 -6.77
N VAL A 544 9.50 17.22 -8.02
CA VAL A 544 8.49 17.20 -9.09
C VAL A 544 8.38 15.76 -9.58
N CYS A 545 7.20 15.14 -9.43
CA CYS A 545 7.05 13.69 -9.54
C CYS A 545 5.73 13.25 -10.18
N THR A 546 5.52 11.93 -10.27
CA THR A 546 4.30 11.29 -10.79
C THR A 546 4.21 11.39 -12.32
N ASP A 547 3.10 11.81 -12.91
CA ASP A 547 2.77 11.61 -14.33
C ASP A 547 3.68 12.38 -15.32
N GLU A 548 4.89 11.85 -15.60
CA GLU A 548 5.91 12.48 -16.46
C GLU A 548 5.39 12.79 -17.87
N LEU A 549 4.66 11.85 -18.47
CA LEU A 549 4.06 11.99 -19.80
C LEU A 549 2.85 12.93 -19.83
N GLY A 550 2.29 13.25 -18.66
CA GLY A 550 1.07 14.04 -18.53
C GLY A 550 1.32 15.55 -18.51
N VAL A 551 2.37 15.98 -17.82
CA VAL A 551 2.72 17.39 -17.66
C VAL A 551 4.23 17.58 -17.85
N PRO A 552 4.65 18.39 -18.84
CA PRO A 552 6.06 18.67 -19.08
C PRO A 552 6.76 19.32 -17.88
N ASN A 553 8.06 19.04 -17.72
CA ASN A 553 8.88 19.57 -16.63
C ASN A 553 8.91 21.11 -16.64
N TRP A 554 9.05 21.74 -17.80
CA TRP A 554 9.17 23.20 -17.93
C TRP A 554 7.99 23.98 -17.33
N VAL A 555 6.81 23.38 -17.19
CA VAL A 555 5.64 24.00 -16.51
C VAL A 555 5.98 24.40 -15.07
N PHE A 556 6.90 23.69 -14.42
CA PHE A 556 7.34 23.96 -13.05
C PHE A 556 8.52 24.94 -12.94
N SER A 557 9.22 25.25 -14.04
CA SER A 557 10.41 26.12 -14.02
C SER A 557 10.21 27.44 -13.25
N PRO A 558 9.18 28.26 -13.52
CA PRO A 558 8.98 29.50 -12.77
C PRO A 558 8.56 29.26 -11.30
N LEU A 559 7.90 28.13 -10.99
CA LEU A 559 7.50 27.79 -9.63
C LEU A 559 8.72 27.41 -8.77
N LEU A 560 9.59 26.55 -9.29
CA LEU A 560 10.82 26.14 -8.61
C LEU A 560 11.77 27.32 -8.42
N ARG A 561 11.90 28.18 -9.44
CA ARG A 561 12.70 29.42 -9.33
C ARG A 561 12.19 30.30 -8.18
N HIS A 562 10.87 30.48 -8.07
CA HIS A 562 10.26 31.28 -7.00
C HIS A 562 10.55 30.69 -5.61
N VAL A 563 10.38 29.38 -5.43
CA VAL A 563 10.63 28.70 -4.15
C VAL A 563 12.12 28.74 -3.77
N ARG A 564 13.02 28.47 -4.71
CA ARG A 564 14.48 28.54 -4.47
C ARG A 564 14.93 29.95 -4.09
N GLN A 565 14.43 30.98 -4.78
CA GLN A 565 14.71 32.38 -4.42
C GLN A 565 14.24 32.70 -3.00
N ALA A 566 13.05 32.23 -2.61
CA ALA A 566 12.53 32.38 -1.25
C ALA A 566 13.44 31.71 -0.21
N ALA A 567 13.92 30.50 -0.49
CA ALA A 567 14.86 29.78 0.37
C ALA A 567 16.17 30.57 0.57
N VAL A 568 16.74 31.10 -0.52
CA VAL A 568 17.97 31.91 -0.47
C VAL A 568 17.76 33.18 0.36
N ILE A 569 16.63 33.87 0.18
CA ILE A 569 16.29 35.06 0.97
C ILE A 569 16.18 34.71 2.46
N GLY A 570 15.43 33.65 2.79
CA GLY A 570 15.27 33.19 4.17
C GLY A 570 16.58 32.80 4.85
N ALA A 571 17.42 32.02 4.16
CA ALA A 571 18.73 31.61 4.67
C ALA A 571 19.67 32.82 4.88
N LYS A 572 19.68 33.79 3.97
CA LYS A 572 20.46 35.03 4.14
C LYS A 572 19.98 35.85 5.34
N ALA A 573 18.67 35.93 5.56
CA ALA A 573 18.10 36.64 6.71
C ALA A 573 18.53 35.99 8.04
N LEU A 574 18.55 34.65 8.13
CA LEU A 574 19.04 33.94 9.31
C LEU A 574 20.53 34.17 9.56
N ARG A 575 21.36 34.11 8.52
CA ARG A 575 22.79 34.36 8.62
C ARG A 575 23.07 35.78 9.12
N HIS A 576 22.38 36.77 8.56
CA HIS A 576 22.57 38.17 8.94
C HIS A 576 22.10 38.47 10.37
N ARG A 577 20.94 37.94 10.78
CA ARG A 577 20.32 38.27 12.07
C ARG A 577 20.86 37.45 13.24
N PHE A 578 21.25 36.20 12.99
CA PHE A 578 21.60 35.24 14.05
C PHE A 578 22.94 34.52 13.83
N GLY A 579 23.68 34.82 12.75
CA GLY A 579 24.91 34.10 12.40
C GLY A 579 24.67 32.65 11.96
N LEU A 580 23.41 32.22 11.82
CA LEU A 580 23.05 30.84 11.50
C LEU A 580 23.18 30.57 10.00
N THR A 581 24.05 29.62 9.64
CA THR A 581 24.19 29.16 8.26
C THR A 581 23.46 27.83 8.09
N LEU A 582 22.37 27.84 7.33
CA LEU A 582 21.62 26.63 6.99
C LEU A 582 22.04 26.11 5.61
N PRO A 583 22.05 24.78 5.39
CA PRO A 583 22.34 24.26 4.07
C PRO A 583 21.19 24.57 3.10
N PRO A 584 21.49 24.76 1.81
CA PRO A 584 20.51 25.23 0.83
C PRO A 584 19.36 24.23 0.63
N LEU A 585 18.21 24.75 0.22
CA LEU A 585 17.09 23.93 -0.26
C LEU A 585 17.52 23.19 -1.53
N ARG A 586 17.34 21.87 -1.55
CA ARG A 586 17.69 21.02 -2.69
C ARG A 586 16.48 20.67 -3.54
N THR A 587 16.74 20.21 -4.76
CA THR A 587 15.72 19.79 -5.71
C THR A 587 15.95 18.34 -6.11
N THR A 588 14.87 17.60 -6.28
CA THR A 588 14.87 16.33 -6.99
C THR A 588 13.79 16.37 -8.07
N ILE A 589 14.03 15.82 -9.25
CA ILE A 589 13.05 15.81 -10.35
C ILE A 589 12.95 14.41 -10.90
N HIS A 590 11.76 13.82 -10.91
CA HIS A 590 11.52 12.58 -11.65
C HIS A 590 11.59 12.90 -13.14
N ALA A 591 12.55 12.30 -13.81
CA ALA A 591 12.74 12.43 -15.24
C ALA A 591 13.32 11.14 -15.81
N GLY A 592 12.74 10.68 -16.92
CA GLY A 592 13.18 9.47 -17.59
C GLY A 592 12.82 8.19 -16.81
N GLU A 593 11.82 8.24 -15.93
CA GLU A 593 11.23 7.05 -15.30
C GLU A 593 10.21 6.39 -16.23
N ASP A 594 9.30 7.19 -16.80
CA ASP A 594 8.16 6.71 -17.60
C ASP A 594 8.21 7.31 -19.01
N PHE A 595 8.40 6.45 -20.00
CA PHE A 595 8.49 6.83 -21.40
C PHE A 595 8.03 5.70 -22.31
N VAL A 596 7.57 6.08 -23.50
CA VAL A 596 7.23 5.12 -24.55
C VAL A 596 8.45 4.80 -25.41
N HIS A 597 9.21 5.82 -25.80
CA HIS A 597 10.43 5.70 -26.59
C HIS A 597 11.65 6.11 -25.77
N LEU A 598 12.78 5.40 -25.88
CA LEU A 598 13.98 5.65 -25.08
C LEU A 598 14.50 7.09 -25.25
N GLN A 599 14.51 7.58 -26.49
CA GLN A 599 14.82 8.99 -26.82
C GLN A 599 13.98 10.00 -26.03
N THR A 600 12.67 9.75 -25.84
CA THR A 600 11.81 10.60 -25.01
C THR A 600 12.30 10.64 -23.57
N GLY A 601 12.66 9.48 -23.00
CA GLY A 601 13.18 9.38 -21.64
C GLY A 601 14.48 10.17 -21.45
N LEU A 602 15.41 10.07 -22.43
CA LEU A 602 16.67 10.82 -22.42
C LEU A 602 16.43 12.33 -22.55
N ARG A 603 15.56 12.76 -23.47
CA ARG A 603 15.18 14.17 -23.62
C ARG A 603 14.60 14.75 -22.34
N LEU A 604 13.69 14.03 -21.68
CA LEU A 604 13.06 14.52 -20.44
C LEU A 604 14.07 14.76 -19.31
N ILE A 605 15.16 13.98 -19.28
CA ILE A 605 16.28 14.19 -18.35
C ILE A 605 17.08 15.44 -18.73
N ASP A 606 17.45 15.58 -20.00
CA ASP A 606 18.19 16.74 -20.49
C ASP A 606 17.41 18.06 -20.27
N GLU A 607 16.11 18.06 -20.58
CA GLU A 607 15.21 19.19 -20.30
C GLU A 607 15.09 19.50 -18.80
N ALA A 608 15.15 18.48 -17.93
CA ALA A 608 15.13 18.70 -16.48
C ALA A 608 16.41 19.40 -16.00
N LEU A 609 17.57 19.03 -16.55
CA LEU A 609 18.86 19.67 -16.22
C LEU A 609 18.86 21.14 -16.65
N ASP A 610 18.46 21.41 -17.89
CA ASP A 610 18.49 22.75 -18.47
C ASP A 610 17.35 23.65 -17.94
N HIS A 611 16.09 23.25 -18.16
CA HIS A 611 14.95 24.14 -17.90
C HIS A 611 14.61 24.30 -16.41
N LEU A 612 15.03 23.35 -15.56
CA LEU A 612 14.81 23.40 -14.12
C LEU A 612 16.08 23.77 -13.34
N ASP A 613 17.17 24.16 -14.01
CA ASP A 613 18.41 24.66 -13.40
C ASP A 613 18.84 23.76 -12.23
N LEU A 614 19.01 22.46 -12.50
CA LEU A 614 19.47 21.51 -11.48
C LEU A 614 20.95 21.75 -11.19
N ARG A 615 21.28 21.86 -9.91
CA ARG A 615 22.62 22.24 -9.44
C ARG A 615 23.34 21.06 -8.81
N GLU A 616 24.63 21.22 -8.58
CA GLU A 616 25.39 20.25 -7.78
C GLU A 616 24.73 20.01 -6.41
N GLY A 617 24.46 18.74 -6.11
CA GLY A 617 23.73 18.29 -4.92
C GLY A 617 22.20 18.19 -5.08
N ASP A 618 21.64 18.57 -6.24
CA ASP A 618 20.29 18.18 -6.64
C ASP A 618 20.30 16.74 -7.23
N ARG A 619 19.10 16.14 -7.37
CA ARG A 619 18.95 14.74 -7.81
C ARG A 619 18.05 14.61 -9.04
N ILE A 620 18.37 13.64 -9.89
CA ILE A 620 17.41 13.08 -10.86
C ILE A 620 16.74 11.89 -10.18
N GLY A 621 15.42 11.94 -10.04
CA GLY A 621 14.60 10.84 -9.55
C GLY A 621 14.49 9.74 -10.60
N HIS A 622 14.79 8.51 -10.21
CA HIS A 622 14.79 7.30 -11.03
C HIS A 622 15.82 7.28 -12.17
N GLY A 623 15.66 8.12 -13.20
CA GLY A 623 16.57 8.15 -14.35
C GLY A 623 16.68 6.82 -15.10
N VAL A 624 15.62 6.01 -15.14
CA VAL A 624 15.63 4.65 -15.69
C VAL A 624 16.14 4.63 -17.14
N ALA A 625 15.79 5.64 -17.94
CA ALA A 625 16.27 5.78 -19.32
C ALA A 625 17.81 5.74 -19.45
N LEU A 626 18.57 6.22 -18.47
CA LEU A 626 20.04 6.22 -18.51
C LEU A 626 20.65 4.83 -18.32
N GLY A 627 19.92 3.91 -17.68
CA GLY A 627 20.39 2.55 -17.41
C GLY A 627 20.02 1.53 -18.48
N ILE A 628 19.30 1.94 -19.53
CA ILE A 628 18.87 1.04 -20.61
C ILE A 628 19.91 1.03 -21.72
N ASP A 629 20.37 -0.16 -22.10
CA ASP A 629 21.19 -0.32 -23.30
C ASP A 629 20.35 -0.02 -24.57
N PRO A 630 20.76 0.95 -25.41
CA PRO A 630 19.97 1.35 -26.58
C PRO A 630 19.81 0.26 -27.64
N TYR A 631 20.79 -0.64 -27.81
CA TYR A 631 20.74 -1.70 -28.82
C TYR A 631 19.79 -2.82 -28.40
N ASP A 632 19.88 -3.25 -27.14
CA ASP A 632 18.95 -4.20 -26.53
C ASP A 632 17.52 -3.66 -26.56
N TRP A 633 17.33 -2.38 -26.23
CA TRP A 633 16.02 -1.76 -26.32
C TRP A 633 15.49 -1.75 -27.75
N ALA A 634 16.30 -1.31 -28.72
CA ALA A 634 15.90 -1.23 -30.13
C ALA A 634 15.54 -2.61 -30.71
N SER A 635 16.28 -3.66 -30.36
CA SER A 635 15.99 -5.03 -30.81
C SER A 635 14.64 -5.56 -30.29
N ARG A 636 14.16 -5.05 -29.15
CA ARG A 636 12.91 -5.48 -28.50
C ARG A 636 11.71 -4.55 -28.77
N ALA A 637 11.97 -3.26 -28.98
CA ALA A 637 10.95 -2.20 -29.04
C ALA A 637 9.92 -2.36 -30.15
N GLY A 638 10.27 -3.03 -31.26
CA GLY A 638 9.34 -3.30 -32.36
C GLY A 638 8.67 -2.02 -32.89
N ARG A 639 7.33 -1.97 -32.84
CA ARG A 639 6.53 -0.80 -33.23
C ARG A 639 5.93 -0.12 -32.00
N LEU A 640 6.11 1.19 -31.88
CA LEU A 640 5.69 1.97 -30.72
C LEU A 640 4.68 3.07 -31.11
N PRO A 641 3.54 3.18 -30.40
CA PRO A 641 2.60 4.29 -30.60
C PRO A 641 3.05 5.53 -29.84
N LEU A 642 3.31 6.63 -30.54
CA LEU A 642 3.65 7.94 -29.97
C LEU A 642 2.62 8.99 -30.40
N THR A 643 2.47 10.04 -29.61
CA THR A 643 1.75 11.23 -30.06
C THR A 643 2.63 12.00 -31.06
N VAL A 644 2.00 12.69 -32.02
CA VAL A 644 2.70 13.56 -32.98
C VAL A 644 3.54 14.60 -32.24
N GLU A 645 3.00 15.19 -31.18
CA GLU A 645 3.69 16.15 -30.33
C GLU A 645 4.96 15.57 -29.70
N THR A 646 4.88 14.41 -29.04
CA THR A 646 6.05 13.79 -28.42
C THR A 646 7.12 13.48 -29.46
N ARG A 647 6.73 12.94 -30.62
CA ARG A 647 7.68 12.62 -31.69
C ARG A 647 8.35 13.88 -32.25
N LEU A 648 7.58 14.96 -32.47
CA LEU A 648 8.11 16.24 -32.91
C LEU A 648 9.16 16.77 -31.94
N LEU A 649 8.86 16.80 -30.64
CA LEU A 649 9.79 17.28 -29.61
C LEU A 649 11.05 16.42 -29.52
N ASP A 650 10.92 15.09 -29.64
CA ASP A 650 12.08 14.19 -29.65
C ASP A 650 13.00 14.45 -30.85
N LEU A 651 12.44 14.70 -32.03
CA LEU A 651 13.19 15.00 -33.25
C LEU A 651 13.85 16.38 -33.21
N VAL A 652 13.15 17.40 -32.69
CA VAL A 652 13.72 18.75 -32.52
C VAL A 652 14.88 18.73 -31.53
N TRP A 653 14.74 18.00 -30.42
CA TRP A 653 15.82 17.82 -29.45
C TRP A 653 17.04 17.13 -30.06
N GLU A 654 16.82 16.08 -30.86
CA GLU A 654 17.91 15.40 -31.56
C GLU A 654 18.59 16.31 -32.59
N TRP A 655 17.81 17.08 -33.34
CA TRP A 655 18.32 18.07 -34.29
C TRP A 655 19.18 19.14 -33.61
N GLU A 656 18.70 19.68 -32.48
CA GLU A 656 19.46 20.64 -31.67
C GLU A 656 20.77 20.03 -31.15
N TRP A 657 20.74 18.78 -30.69
CA TRP A 657 21.92 18.07 -30.20
C TRP A 657 23.01 17.96 -31.27
N TYR A 658 22.65 17.65 -32.53
CA TYR A 658 23.58 17.68 -33.66
C TYR A 658 24.08 19.08 -33.99
N GLY A 659 23.24 20.12 -33.82
CA GLY A 659 23.66 21.52 -33.97
C GLY A 659 24.69 21.97 -32.93
N ARG A 660 24.64 21.40 -31.71
CA ARG A 660 25.56 21.73 -30.60
C ARG A 660 26.91 21.01 -30.67
N LYS A 661 27.03 19.86 -31.38
CA LYS A 661 28.28 19.08 -31.48
C LYS A 661 28.84 19.06 -32.91
N ILE A 662 30.02 19.65 -33.10
CA ILE A 662 30.74 19.75 -34.39
C ILE A 662 31.25 18.39 -34.94
N ASN A 663 31.29 17.33 -34.13
CA ASN A 663 31.77 16.00 -34.55
C ASN A 663 30.68 14.94 -34.38
N SER A 664 29.80 14.82 -35.38
CA SER A 664 28.85 13.70 -35.50
C SER A 664 29.37 12.67 -36.51
N PRO A 665 29.31 11.36 -36.21
CA PRO A 665 29.93 10.31 -37.04
C PRO A 665 29.18 9.95 -38.33
N SER A 666 28.07 10.62 -38.68
CA SER A 666 27.31 10.35 -39.91
C SER A 666 26.68 11.61 -40.51
N ALA A 667 27.10 11.96 -41.73
CA ALA A 667 26.53 13.07 -42.50
C ALA A 667 25.05 12.84 -42.91
N ALA A 668 24.53 11.61 -42.79
CA ALA A 668 23.20 11.24 -43.30
C ALA A 668 22.05 11.47 -42.31
N ARG A 669 22.30 11.41 -40.99
CA ARG A 669 21.22 11.53 -39.98
C ARG A 669 20.52 12.91 -39.98
N PRO A 670 21.23 14.05 -40.11
CA PRO A 670 20.57 15.36 -40.20
C PRO A 670 19.59 15.49 -41.38
N HIS A 671 19.91 14.91 -42.54
CA HIS A 671 18.98 14.89 -43.68
C HIS A 671 17.73 14.05 -43.41
N ALA A 672 17.90 12.87 -42.78
CA ALA A 672 16.77 12.05 -42.36
C ALA A 672 15.88 12.76 -41.33
N LEU A 673 16.47 13.48 -40.38
CA LEU A 673 15.73 14.28 -39.40
C LEU A 673 14.86 15.35 -40.05
N ASN A 674 15.40 16.09 -41.02
CA ASN A 674 14.64 17.11 -41.75
C ASN A 674 13.44 16.49 -42.50
N TYR A 675 13.65 15.31 -43.12
CA TYR A 675 12.57 14.57 -43.77
C TYR A 675 11.51 14.10 -42.76
N GLU A 676 11.90 13.50 -41.64
CA GLU A 676 10.96 13.05 -40.61
C GLU A 676 10.15 14.21 -40.01
N LEU A 677 10.80 15.35 -39.75
CA LEU A 677 10.14 16.57 -39.28
C LEU A 677 9.11 17.08 -40.31
N SER A 678 9.43 17.01 -41.61
CA SER A 678 8.49 17.43 -42.66
C SER A 678 7.29 16.50 -42.83
N GLN A 679 7.32 15.29 -42.27
CA GLN A 679 6.17 14.38 -42.26
C GLN A 679 5.22 14.64 -41.07
N LEU A 680 5.64 15.43 -40.08
CA LEU A 680 4.85 15.75 -38.88
C LEU A 680 4.23 17.15 -38.93
N SER A 681 4.75 18.04 -39.78
CA SER A 681 4.18 19.33 -40.15
C SER A 681 3.03 19.17 -41.11
#